data_AF-A0A6G4RF45-F1
#
_entry.id   AF-A0A6G4RF45-F1
#
_cell.length_a   1.000
_cell.length_b   1.000
_cell.length_c   1.000
_cell.angle_alpha   90.00
_cell.angle_beta   90.00
_cell.angle_gamma   90.00
#
_symmetry.space_group_name_H-M   'P 1'
#
loop_
_entity.id
_entity.type
_entity.pdbx_description
1 polymer ?
#
loop_
_entity_poly.entity_id
_entity_poly.type
_entity_poly.pdbx_seq_one_letter_code
_entity_poly.pdbx_strand_id
1 'polypeptide(L)'
;MPTSYSRRGVLAGATAVGVTAAASRVPASVQATPDEPPDPVGDDLESFVDDAIDSALQAHNVSGAVVSVVHDGAVALERGYGETSFDGRAVTPDETPVHTGSVSKAATYTAAMRLIDDDAIDPDADVNQYLESVSVPETFDEPITLSHLATHTAGFEPRMRNDTVENPDDRQPLAESVGTHQPSRLRPPGEVMGYTNYAPALTGQVIADVADIRFADYVDDAIFDPLGMDRTTFDVIPSHVDDETREGIRRDLQFHSNVEPASGMWSTGSDMAQFLLAHLEGGATDTGRMLSEDAATTMHKQSFAPHEELERMAFGLFVRTRDDIRLLYHGGGGMGYHSQFLFIPELDLGLFVSFQGAAPELAVSEFEDEFLERYVPTTDTELTPDGQPHRADELEGSYRAFMTHELTTYEKTLFSGTSPGVDIWIDDDGTLVVDGSNQSRWVELEPLVFRRVDGQATIVFHETDGEITDFTSDSTVWTYTRISWYDDLYTQVGLGLGSALVVLSGVLGWPLAAAVRRVRGEGASPTDSSTPHRARLIAGGAGALLVGVVIALFALEIVLSVLGRGSLMTAPPSGLSLAFTVPMLAAIATVVAAGYAVQAWRESYWGVAGRIHYTAVVLALAVLCWVFRYWNLMGLPV
;
A
#
# COMPACT_ATOMS: atom_id res chain seq x y z
N MET A 1 -16.61 -11.55 20.65
CA MET A 1 -17.01 -12.99 20.79
C MET A 1 -17.97 -13.33 19.67
N PRO A 2 -17.55 -13.91 18.55
CA PRO A 2 -18.49 -14.35 17.53
C PRO A 2 -18.96 -15.78 17.81
N THR A 3 -20.27 -15.93 17.84
CA THR A 3 -20.99 -17.20 17.97
C THR A 3 -20.89 -18.01 16.68
N SER A 4 -20.34 -19.21 16.77
CA SER A 4 -20.38 -20.24 15.73
C SER A 4 -21.82 -20.64 15.40
N TYR A 5 -22.21 -20.65 14.12
CA TYR A 5 -23.44 -21.32 13.67
C TYR A 5 -23.12 -22.45 12.70
N SER A 6 -23.42 -23.67 13.14
CA SER A 6 -23.29 -24.90 12.35
C SER A 6 -24.49 -25.13 11.43
N ARG A 7 -24.22 -25.63 10.23
CA ARG A 7 -25.18 -26.11 9.22
C ARG A 7 -26.04 -27.30 9.69
N ARG A 8 -27.35 -27.25 9.37
CA ARG A 8 -28.33 -28.34 9.06
C ARG A 8 -29.72 -27.70 9.19
N GLY A 9 -30.67 -27.72 8.26
CA GLY A 9 -30.93 -28.42 7.00
C GLY A 9 -32.45 -28.44 6.82
N VAL A 10 -32.93 -28.75 5.60
CA VAL A 10 -34.22 -29.38 5.22
C VAL A 10 -34.93 -28.65 4.06
N LEU A 11 -34.85 -29.29 2.89
CA LEU A 11 -35.82 -29.25 1.79
C LEU A 11 -37.20 -29.76 2.26
N ALA A 12 -38.28 -29.10 1.86
CA ALA A 12 -39.48 -29.73 1.27
C ALA A 12 -40.62 -28.72 1.04
N GLY A 13 -41.30 -28.84 -0.10
CA GLY A 13 -42.75 -28.60 -0.13
C GLY A 13 -43.29 -27.74 -1.26
N ALA A 14 -43.27 -28.24 -2.50
CA ALA A 14 -44.21 -27.81 -3.53
C ALA A 14 -45.63 -28.31 -3.20
N THR A 15 -46.61 -27.41 -3.16
CA THR A 15 -48.02 -27.76 -3.33
C THR A 15 -48.73 -26.72 -4.19
N ALA A 16 -49.14 -27.18 -5.37
CA ALA A 16 -50.05 -26.51 -6.26
C ALA A 16 -51.47 -26.45 -5.66
N VAL A 17 -52.12 -25.29 -5.77
CA VAL A 17 -53.58 -25.16 -5.69
C VAL A 17 -54.02 -24.34 -6.89
N GLY A 18 -54.70 -25.02 -7.81
CA GLY A 18 -55.36 -24.40 -8.95
C GLY A 18 -56.65 -23.72 -8.52
N VAL A 19 -56.88 -22.51 -9.04
CA VAL A 19 -58.18 -21.86 -9.07
C VAL A 19 -58.43 -21.36 -10.48
N THR A 20 -59.41 -21.99 -11.13
CA THR A 20 -60.06 -21.54 -12.36
C THR A 20 -60.89 -20.28 -12.11
N ALA A 21 -60.66 -19.21 -12.86
CA ALA A 21 -61.59 -18.09 -12.96
C ALA A 21 -61.67 -17.55 -14.40
N ALA A 22 -62.88 -17.15 -14.77
CA ALA A 22 -63.40 -16.98 -16.11
C ALA A 22 -62.77 -15.83 -16.91
N ALA A 23 -62.71 -16.05 -18.23
CA ALA A 23 -62.26 -15.09 -19.23
C ALA A 23 -63.26 -13.93 -19.41
N SER A 24 -62.80 -12.72 -19.15
CA SER A 24 -63.39 -11.47 -19.67
C SER A 24 -62.42 -10.87 -20.70
N ARG A 25 -62.84 -10.85 -21.97
CA ARG A 25 -62.10 -10.25 -23.09
C ARG A 25 -62.09 -8.72 -22.94
N VAL A 26 -60.96 -8.18 -22.52
CA VAL A 26 -60.60 -6.75 -22.64
C VAL A 26 -59.92 -6.56 -24.01
N PRO A 27 -60.18 -5.48 -24.75
CA PRO A 27 -59.52 -5.26 -26.04
C PRO A 27 -58.02 -5.13 -25.81
N ALA A 28 -57.22 -5.81 -26.63
CA ALA A 28 -55.77 -5.72 -26.60
C ALA A 28 -55.34 -4.26 -26.86
N SER A 29 -55.03 -3.53 -25.79
CA SER A 29 -54.07 -2.45 -25.87
C SER A 29 -52.73 -3.09 -26.20
N VAL A 30 -52.09 -2.63 -27.27
CA VAL A 30 -50.68 -2.91 -27.55
C VAL A 30 -49.91 -2.42 -26.32
N GLN A 31 -49.61 -3.33 -25.40
CA GLN A 31 -48.58 -3.09 -24.41
C GLN A 31 -47.30 -3.07 -25.22
N ALA A 32 -46.68 -1.89 -25.32
CA ALA A 32 -45.26 -1.83 -25.55
C ALA A 32 -44.63 -2.82 -24.57
N THR A 33 -43.83 -3.75 -25.08
CA THR A 33 -42.81 -4.41 -24.27
C THR A 33 -42.16 -3.33 -23.41
N PRO A 34 -41.99 -3.54 -22.09
CA PRO A 34 -41.05 -2.70 -21.34
C PRO A 34 -39.79 -2.67 -22.19
N ASP A 35 -39.31 -1.49 -22.57
CA ASP A 35 -38.00 -1.36 -23.19
C ASP A 35 -37.06 -2.17 -22.29
N GLU A 36 -36.42 -3.18 -22.89
CA GLU A 36 -35.25 -3.80 -22.32
C GLU A 36 -34.35 -2.63 -21.88
N PRO A 37 -33.83 -2.63 -20.63
CA PRO A 37 -32.91 -1.59 -20.21
C PRO A 37 -31.90 -1.38 -21.34
N PRO A 38 -31.65 -0.14 -21.80
CA PRO A 38 -30.66 0.07 -22.85
C PRO A 38 -29.38 -0.64 -22.42
N ASP A 39 -28.82 -1.45 -23.32
CA ASP A 39 -27.51 -2.10 -23.15
C ASP A 39 -26.57 -1.07 -22.52
N PRO A 40 -26.13 -1.30 -21.27
CA PRO A 40 -25.41 -0.29 -20.52
C PRO A 40 -24.12 0.11 -21.23
N VAL A 41 -23.52 -0.80 -22.02
CA VAL A 41 -22.30 -0.56 -22.77
C VAL A 41 -22.54 0.28 -24.03
N GLY A 42 -23.67 0.05 -24.72
CA GLY A 42 -24.14 0.85 -25.86
C GLY A 42 -23.30 0.73 -27.15
N ASP A 43 -23.89 1.15 -28.27
CA ASP A 43 -23.24 1.09 -29.61
C ASP A 43 -22.01 2.02 -29.74
N ASP A 44 -21.79 2.95 -28.81
CA ASP A 44 -20.74 3.97 -28.82
C ASP A 44 -19.55 3.66 -27.90
N LEU A 45 -19.49 2.47 -27.26
CA LEU A 45 -18.39 2.07 -26.36
C LEU A 45 -17.02 2.32 -26.98
N GLU A 46 -16.79 1.86 -28.21
CA GLU A 46 -15.49 2.00 -28.88
C GLU A 46 -15.09 3.48 -29.01
N SER A 47 -15.99 4.34 -29.47
CA SER A 47 -15.71 5.78 -29.59
C SER A 47 -15.49 6.46 -28.23
N PHE A 48 -16.22 6.05 -27.19
CA PHE A 48 -16.03 6.57 -25.84
C PHE A 48 -14.64 6.20 -25.31
N VAL A 49 -14.25 4.92 -25.42
CA VAL A 49 -12.94 4.46 -24.97
C VAL A 49 -11.82 5.10 -25.77
N ASP A 50 -11.96 5.22 -27.09
CA ASP A 50 -10.99 5.89 -27.95
C ASP A 50 -10.75 7.34 -27.49
N ASP A 51 -11.82 8.12 -27.29
CA ASP A 51 -11.72 9.52 -26.87
C ASP A 51 -11.10 9.65 -25.45
N ALA A 52 -11.52 8.81 -24.50
CA ALA A 52 -11.04 8.84 -23.12
C ALA A 52 -9.55 8.43 -23.02
N ILE A 53 -9.14 7.37 -23.74
CA ILE A 53 -7.74 6.94 -23.77
C ILE A 53 -6.88 7.99 -24.48
N ASP A 54 -7.33 8.55 -25.61
CA ASP A 54 -6.58 9.59 -26.32
C ASP A 54 -6.39 10.86 -25.46
N SER A 55 -7.39 11.21 -24.63
CA SER A 55 -7.28 12.28 -23.63
C SER A 55 -6.19 11.95 -22.61
N ALA A 56 -6.28 10.78 -21.97
CA ALA A 56 -5.33 10.35 -20.95
C ALA A 56 -3.88 10.24 -21.48
N LEU A 57 -3.69 9.73 -22.71
CA LEU A 57 -2.40 9.68 -23.39
C LEU A 57 -1.75 11.06 -23.51
N GLN A 58 -2.54 12.06 -23.92
CA GLN A 58 -2.07 13.43 -24.11
C GLN A 58 -1.84 14.17 -22.79
N ALA A 59 -2.74 14.02 -21.82
CA ALA A 59 -2.70 14.74 -20.56
C ALA A 59 -1.52 14.31 -19.68
N HIS A 60 -1.21 13.01 -19.66
CA HIS A 60 -0.26 12.41 -18.71
C HIS A 60 1.06 11.97 -19.33
N ASN A 61 1.26 12.22 -20.63
CA ASN A 61 2.48 11.86 -21.36
C ASN A 61 2.86 10.38 -21.18
N VAL A 62 1.84 9.52 -21.29
CA VAL A 62 1.98 8.06 -21.27
C VAL A 62 2.12 7.56 -22.72
N SER A 63 2.91 6.51 -22.94
CA SER A 63 3.32 6.08 -24.28
C SER A 63 2.31 5.16 -24.96
N GLY A 64 1.60 4.34 -24.19
CA GLY A 64 0.64 3.38 -24.72
C GLY A 64 -0.25 2.78 -23.64
N ALA A 65 -1.33 2.15 -24.09
CA ALA A 65 -2.33 1.54 -23.24
C ALA A 65 -2.94 0.28 -23.87
N VAL A 66 -3.39 -0.65 -23.03
CA VAL A 66 -4.28 -1.75 -23.43
C VAL A 66 -5.57 -1.65 -22.62
N VAL A 67 -6.70 -1.87 -23.28
CA VAL A 67 -8.03 -1.83 -22.66
C VAL A 67 -8.82 -3.05 -23.09
N SER A 68 -9.46 -3.70 -22.11
CA SER A 68 -10.42 -4.78 -22.32
C SER A 68 -11.68 -4.49 -21.50
N VAL A 69 -12.83 -4.53 -22.15
CA VAL A 69 -14.15 -4.41 -21.53
C VAL A 69 -14.92 -5.67 -21.85
N VAL A 70 -15.48 -6.30 -20.82
CA VAL A 70 -16.34 -7.49 -20.95
C VAL A 70 -17.72 -7.16 -20.42
N HIS A 71 -18.75 -7.65 -21.09
CA HIS A 71 -20.13 -7.42 -20.71
C HIS A 71 -21.04 -8.52 -21.24
N ASP A 72 -22.07 -8.89 -20.46
CA ASP A 72 -23.09 -9.89 -20.83
C ASP A 72 -22.45 -11.22 -21.30
N GLY A 73 -21.51 -11.73 -20.51
CA GLY A 73 -20.78 -12.97 -20.77
C GLY A 73 -19.86 -12.96 -22.00
N ALA A 74 -19.57 -11.80 -22.60
CA ALA A 74 -18.73 -11.69 -23.78
C ALA A 74 -17.70 -10.54 -23.70
N VAL A 75 -16.67 -10.61 -24.56
CA VAL A 75 -15.75 -9.50 -24.76
C VAL A 75 -16.45 -8.41 -25.59
N ALA A 76 -16.69 -7.25 -24.99
CA ALA A 76 -17.32 -6.10 -25.63
C ALA A 76 -16.32 -5.23 -26.40
N LEU A 77 -15.10 -5.06 -25.87
CA LEU A 77 -14.01 -4.31 -26.51
C LEU A 77 -12.65 -4.86 -26.08
N GLU A 78 -11.73 -4.97 -27.03
CA GLU A 78 -10.29 -5.18 -26.80
C GLU A 78 -9.51 -4.28 -27.75
N ARG A 79 -8.70 -3.37 -27.19
CA ARG A 79 -7.93 -2.39 -27.96
C ARG A 79 -6.57 -2.11 -27.35
N GLY A 80 -5.64 -1.77 -28.23
CA GLY A 80 -4.32 -1.28 -27.89
C GLY A 80 -4.11 0.10 -28.50
N TYR A 81 -3.46 0.98 -27.75
CA TYR A 81 -3.26 2.40 -28.08
C TYR A 81 -1.80 2.78 -27.90
N GLY A 82 -1.31 3.66 -28.77
CA GLY A 82 0.06 4.17 -28.70
C GLY A 82 1.13 3.09 -28.91
N GLU A 83 2.27 3.27 -28.25
CA GLU A 83 3.47 2.44 -28.39
C GLU A 83 4.00 1.97 -27.02
N THR A 84 4.60 0.80 -27.01
CA THR A 84 5.28 0.23 -25.83
C THR A 84 6.44 1.12 -25.40
N SER A 85 6.62 1.24 -24.08
CA SER A 85 7.69 2.07 -23.51
C SER A 85 9.09 1.49 -23.71
N PHE A 86 9.20 0.17 -23.90
CA PHE A 86 10.47 -0.55 -23.90
C PHE A 86 11.04 -0.87 -25.30
N ASP A 87 10.20 -1.03 -26.32
CA ASP A 87 10.64 -1.32 -27.70
C ASP A 87 9.98 -0.45 -28.79
N GLY A 88 9.05 0.45 -28.42
CA GLY A 88 8.44 1.42 -29.34
C GLY A 88 7.53 0.80 -30.40
N ARG A 89 7.02 -0.41 -30.16
CA ARG A 89 6.07 -1.09 -31.05
C ARG A 89 4.65 -0.69 -30.72
N ALA A 90 3.76 -0.70 -31.71
CA ALA A 90 2.35 -0.43 -31.50
C ALA A 90 1.76 -1.42 -30.47
N VAL A 91 1.01 -0.90 -29.51
CA VAL A 91 0.34 -1.74 -28.52
C VAL A 91 -0.81 -2.49 -29.16
N THR A 92 -0.90 -3.79 -28.88
CA THR A 92 -1.98 -4.69 -29.30
C THR A 92 -2.51 -5.46 -28.09
N PRO A 93 -3.83 -5.70 -28.01
CA PRO A 93 -4.41 -6.39 -26.85
C PRO A 93 -3.97 -7.85 -26.73
N ASP A 94 -3.69 -8.52 -27.85
CA ASP A 94 -3.33 -9.94 -27.88
C ASP A 94 -1.84 -10.23 -27.65
N GLU A 95 -0.94 -9.31 -28.03
CA GLU A 95 0.50 -9.62 -28.11
C GLU A 95 1.37 -8.77 -27.19
N THR A 96 0.89 -7.59 -26.76
CA THR A 96 1.71 -6.68 -25.97
C THR A 96 1.74 -7.13 -24.51
N PRO A 97 2.92 -7.49 -23.96
CA PRO A 97 3.04 -7.85 -22.56
C PRO A 97 2.85 -6.60 -21.68
N VAL A 98 2.00 -6.72 -20.67
CA VAL A 98 1.82 -5.71 -19.63
C VAL A 98 2.15 -6.31 -18.26
N HIS A 99 3.01 -5.62 -17.52
CA HIS A 99 3.28 -5.97 -16.13
C HIS A 99 2.12 -5.42 -15.29
N THR A 100 1.42 -6.29 -14.57
CA THR A 100 0.15 -5.91 -13.93
C THR A 100 0.33 -5.38 -12.50
N GLY A 101 1.55 -5.51 -11.96
CA GLY A 101 1.86 -5.09 -10.59
C GLY A 101 0.96 -5.80 -9.60
N SER A 102 0.37 -5.07 -8.65
CA SER A 102 -0.43 -5.68 -7.58
C SER A 102 -1.73 -6.36 -8.03
N VAL A 103 -2.19 -6.20 -9.27
CA VAL A 103 -3.28 -7.03 -9.84
C VAL A 103 -2.93 -8.53 -9.76
N SER A 104 -1.65 -8.89 -9.75
CA SER A 104 -1.12 -10.23 -9.46
C SER A 104 -1.77 -10.91 -8.24
N LYS A 105 -2.15 -10.12 -7.23
CA LYS A 105 -2.78 -10.63 -6.00
C LYS A 105 -4.14 -11.25 -6.27
N ALA A 106 -4.91 -10.72 -7.22
CA ALA A 106 -6.18 -11.29 -7.63
C ALA A 106 -5.99 -12.73 -8.12
N ALA A 107 -5.06 -12.98 -9.05
CA ALA A 107 -4.74 -14.33 -9.53
C ALA A 107 -4.20 -15.24 -8.43
N THR A 108 -3.33 -14.72 -7.55
CA THR A 108 -2.78 -15.47 -6.41
C THR A 108 -3.89 -15.93 -5.45
N TYR A 109 -4.82 -15.06 -5.10
CA TYR A 109 -5.90 -15.39 -4.19
C TYR A 109 -7.00 -16.23 -4.87
N THR A 110 -7.19 -16.12 -6.19
CA THR A 110 -7.99 -17.09 -6.96
C THR A 110 -7.35 -18.48 -6.90
N ALA A 111 -6.03 -18.60 -7.04
CA ALA A 111 -5.31 -19.87 -6.91
C ALA A 111 -5.37 -20.45 -5.48
N ALA A 112 -5.32 -19.61 -4.44
CA ALA A 112 -5.56 -20.04 -3.07
C ALA A 112 -7.01 -20.51 -2.86
N MET A 113 -7.98 -19.78 -3.42
CA MET A 113 -9.39 -20.17 -3.41
C MET A 113 -9.61 -21.49 -4.15
N ARG A 114 -8.83 -21.79 -5.18
CA ARG A 114 -8.87 -23.10 -5.86
C ARG A 114 -8.50 -24.24 -4.92
N LEU A 115 -7.45 -24.09 -4.11
CA LEU A 115 -7.08 -25.09 -3.11
C LEU A 115 -8.15 -25.25 -2.03
N ILE A 116 -8.85 -24.16 -1.67
CA ILE A 116 -9.98 -24.21 -0.75
C ILE A 116 -11.16 -24.96 -1.39
N ASP A 117 -11.47 -24.69 -2.65
CA ASP A 117 -12.53 -25.34 -3.43
C ASP A 117 -12.29 -26.85 -3.60
N ASP A 118 -11.03 -27.26 -3.73
CA ASP A 118 -10.60 -28.66 -3.78
C ASP A 118 -10.50 -29.33 -2.38
N ASP A 119 -10.94 -28.67 -1.31
CA ASP A 119 -10.83 -29.10 0.10
C ASP A 119 -9.37 -29.39 0.55
N ALA A 120 -8.37 -28.85 -0.16
CA ALA A 120 -6.95 -29.04 0.15
C ALA A 120 -6.46 -28.15 1.29
N ILE A 121 -7.11 -26.99 1.48
CA ILE A 121 -6.80 -26.04 2.55
C ILE A 121 -8.09 -25.57 3.24
N ASP A 122 -8.08 -25.55 4.58
CA ASP A 122 -9.05 -24.82 5.40
C ASP A 122 -8.63 -23.33 5.52
N PRO A 123 -9.45 -22.37 5.05
CA PRO A 123 -9.09 -20.95 5.06
C PRO A 123 -8.93 -20.35 6.47
N ASP A 124 -9.50 -21.01 7.50
CA ASP A 124 -9.48 -20.56 8.89
C ASP A 124 -8.46 -21.31 9.75
N ALA A 125 -7.75 -22.29 9.17
CA ALA A 125 -6.65 -22.97 9.84
C ALA A 125 -5.39 -22.09 9.91
N ASP A 126 -4.50 -22.41 10.86
CA ASP A 126 -3.20 -21.76 10.97
C ASP A 126 -2.35 -22.04 9.73
N VAL A 127 -1.87 -20.99 9.05
CA VAL A 127 -1.04 -21.10 7.85
C VAL A 127 0.24 -21.90 8.08
N ASN A 128 0.79 -21.89 9.30
CA ASN A 128 1.96 -22.70 9.66
C ASN A 128 1.71 -24.22 9.57
N GLN A 129 0.45 -24.67 9.47
CA GLN A 129 0.14 -26.09 9.24
C GLN A 129 0.42 -26.54 7.80
N TYR A 130 0.45 -25.59 6.86
CA TYR A 130 0.66 -25.84 5.43
C TYR A 130 2.05 -25.45 4.96
N LEU A 131 2.76 -24.60 5.72
CA LEU A 131 4.11 -24.18 5.39
C LEU A 131 5.14 -25.24 5.78
N GLU A 132 5.94 -25.66 4.81
CA GLU A 132 7.05 -26.59 5.00
C GLU A 132 8.41 -25.88 4.83
N SER A 133 8.49 -24.95 3.88
CA SER A 133 9.74 -24.29 3.49
C SER A 133 10.09 -23.08 4.35
N VAL A 134 9.09 -22.48 4.99
CA VAL A 134 9.22 -21.31 5.88
C VAL A 134 8.34 -21.49 7.11
N SER A 135 8.52 -20.65 8.13
CA SER A 135 7.62 -20.61 9.28
C SER A 135 7.42 -19.16 9.72
N VAL A 136 6.21 -18.84 10.15
CA VAL A 136 5.88 -17.53 10.72
C VAL A 136 5.95 -17.62 12.24
N PRO A 137 6.71 -16.74 12.91
CA PRO A 137 6.79 -16.71 14.37
C PRO A 137 5.42 -16.47 15.05
N GLU A 138 5.20 -17.18 16.15
CA GLU A 138 4.09 -16.91 17.07
C GLU A 138 4.35 -15.59 17.82
N THR A 139 3.66 -14.52 17.40
CA THR A 139 3.76 -13.18 18.02
C THR A 139 2.56 -12.84 18.91
N PHE A 140 1.38 -13.36 18.57
CA PHE A 140 0.11 -13.17 19.27
C PHE A 140 -0.53 -14.53 19.54
N ASP A 141 -1.52 -14.58 20.44
CA ASP A 141 -2.18 -15.83 20.85
C ASP A 141 -2.98 -16.45 19.67
N GLU A 142 -3.53 -15.61 18.78
CA GLU A 142 -4.25 -16.03 17.60
C GLU A 142 -3.30 -16.36 16.43
N PRO A 143 -3.52 -17.51 15.74
CA PRO A 143 -2.77 -17.86 14.55
C PRO A 143 -3.15 -16.98 13.36
N ILE A 144 -2.28 -16.97 12.35
CA ILE A 144 -2.58 -16.35 11.05
C ILE A 144 -3.29 -17.38 10.20
N THR A 145 -4.31 -16.95 9.45
CA THR A 145 -5.10 -17.82 8.57
C THR A 145 -5.01 -17.30 7.14
N LEU A 146 -5.43 -18.09 6.14
CA LEU A 146 -5.50 -17.60 4.77
C LEU A 146 -6.48 -16.42 4.64
N SER A 147 -7.60 -16.45 5.37
CA SER A 147 -8.54 -15.32 5.44
C SER A 147 -7.85 -14.03 5.90
N HIS A 148 -6.95 -14.11 6.89
CA HIS A 148 -6.17 -12.96 7.34
C HIS A 148 -5.17 -12.46 6.29
N LEU A 149 -4.56 -13.37 5.52
CA LEU A 149 -3.65 -12.98 4.43
C LEU A 149 -4.42 -12.31 3.30
N ALA A 150 -5.51 -12.92 2.84
CA ALA A 150 -6.36 -12.45 1.74
C ALA A 150 -7.00 -11.09 1.99
N THR A 151 -7.21 -10.72 3.26
CA THR A 151 -7.80 -9.44 3.66
C THR A 151 -6.78 -8.42 4.15
N HIS A 152 -5.47 -8.75 4.10
CA HIS A 152 -4.39 -7.93 4.67
C HIS A 152 -4.58 -7.59 6.17
N THR A 153 -5.15 -8.52 6.94
CA THR A 153 -5.40 -8.34 8.39
C THR A 153 -4.53 -9.23 9.27
N ALA A 154 -3.48 -9.87 8.72
CA ALA A 154 -2.54 -10.70 9.49
C ALA A 154 -1.66 -9.91 10.49
N GLY A 155 -1.71 -8.58 10.43
CA GLY A 155 -1.01 -7.67 11.35
C GLY A 155 0.46 -7.44 11.02
N PHE A 156 0.96 -7.93 9.87
CA PHE A 156 2.33 -7.66 9.41
C PHE A 156 2.54 -6.17 9.11
N GLU A 157 3.69 -5.63 9.50
CA GLU A 157 4.16 -4.35 8.98
C GLU A 157 4.44 -4.46 7.47
N PRO A 158 4.41 -3.34 6.72
CA PRO A 158 4.70 -3.39 5.31
C PRO A 158 6.21 -3.62 5.12
N ARG A 159 6.54 -4.37 4.06
CA ARG A 159 7.92 -4.66 3.67
C ARG A 159 8.15 -4.14 2.26
N MET A 160 9.27 -3.49 2.02
CA MET A 160 9.76 -3.10 0.69
C MET A 160 11.06 -3.83 0.37
N ARG A 161 11.96 -3.96 1.35
CA ARG A 161 13.21 -4.69 1.21
C ARG A 161 12.97 -6.10 0.73
N ASN A 162 13.75 -6.53 -0.26
CA ASN A 162 13.66 -7.87 -0.85
C ASN A 162 12.36 -8.17 -1.59
N ASP A 163 11.47 -7.20 -1.81
CA ASP A 163 10.28 -7.40 -2.65
C ASP A 163 10.58 -7.19 -4.14
N THR A 164 11.68 -6.50 -4.47
CA THR A 164 12.12 -6.28 -5.85
C THR A 164 13.61 -6.52 -6.04
N VAL A 165 14.00 -6.81 -7.27
CA VAL A 165 15.41 -6.89 -7.72
C VAL A 165 15.62 -6.00 -8.95
N GLU A 166 16.81 -5.42 -9.08
CA GLU A 166 17.17 -4.59 -10.25
C GLU A 166 17.49 -5.47 -11.46
N ASN A 167 18.25 -6.54 -11.25
CA ASN A 167 18.56 -7.51 -12.30
C ASN A 167 17.58 -8.69 -12.19
N PRO A 168 16.86 -9.05 -13.27
CA PRO A 168 15.93 -10.18 -13.25
C PRO A 168 16.62 -11.51 -12.89
N ASP A 169 17.92 -11.64 -13.16
CA ASP A 169 18.69 -12.85 -12.86
C ASP A 169 19.02 -12.98 -11.35
N ASP A 170 18.80 -11.93 -10.56
CA ASP A 170 19.03 -11.92 -9.10
C ASP A 170 17.76 -12.33 -8.31
N ARG A 171 16.64 -12.66 -8.97
CA ARG A 171 15.42 -13.14 -8.29
C ARG A 171 15.73 -14.40 -7.48
N GLN A 172 15.31 -14.36 -6.22
CA GLN A 172 15.44 -15.47 -5.28
C GLN A 172 14.29 -16.48 -5.45
N PRO A 173 14.49 -17.74 -5.05
CA PRO A 173 13.38 -18.66 -4.82
C PRO A 173 12.36 -18.06 -3.85
N LEU A 174 11.06 -18.29 -4.08
CA LEU A 174 9.99 -17.70 -3.27
C LEU A 174 10.17 -17.97 -1.77
N ALA A 175 10.53 -19.19 -1.39
CA ALA A 175 10.79 -19.56 0.01
C ALA A 175 11.93 -18.75 0.65
N GLU A 176 12.98 -18.42 -0.11
CA GLU A 176 14.07 -17.56 0.37
C GLU A 176 13.61 -16.11 0.51
N SER A 177 12.84 -15.61 -0.46
CA SER A 177 12.28 -14.25 -0.45
C SER A 177 11.31 -14.00 0.71
N VAL A 178 10.47 -14.98 1.01
CA VAL A 178 9.52 -14.96 2.14
C VAL A 178 10.24 -15.25 3.46
N GLY A 179 11.16 -16.22 3.49
CA GLY A 179 11.82 -16.64 4.72
C GLY A 179 12.84 -15.64 5.26
N THR A 180 13.40 -14.78 4.39
CA THR A 180 14.41 -13.78 4.76
C THR A 180 13.74 -12.45 5.09
N HIS A 181 14.21 -11.78 6.15
CA HIS A 181 13.73 -10.44 6.52
C HIS A 181 12.21 -10.39 6.76
N GLN A 182 11.66 -11.40 7.45
CA GLN A 182 10.23 -11.45 7.75
C GLN A 182 9.77 -10.19 8.50
N PRO A 183 8.67 -9.53 8.08
CA PRO A 183 8.16 -8.34 8.75
C PRO A 183 7.64 -8.69 10.14
N SER A 184 7.81 -7.76 11.08
CA SER A 184 7.21 -7.88 12.42
C SER A 184 5.68 -7.83 12.32
N ARG A 185 4.99 -8.43 13.29
CA ARG A 185 3.54 -8.25 13.45
C ARG A 185 3.25 -7.16 14.47
N LEU A 186 2.62 -6.08 14.03
CA LEU A 186 2.29 -4.90 14.84
C LEU A 186 0.95 -5.02 15.55
N ARG A 187 0.06 -5.88 15.06
CA ARG A 187 -1.30 -6.10 15.59
C ARG A 187 -1.69 -7.59 15.58
N PRO A 188 -2.59 -8.02 16.48
CA PRO A 188 -3.31 -9.28 16.37
C PRO A 188 -3.95 -9.48 14.99
N PRO A 189 -4.10 -10.72 14.51
CA PRO A 189 -4.80 -11.00 13.26
C PRO A 189 -6.26 -10.56 13.35
N GLY A 190 -6.80 -10.02 12.25
CA GLY A 190 -8.20 -9.63 12.13
C GLY A 190 -8.57 -8.30 12.80
N GLU A 191 -7.64 -7.64 13.50
CA GLU A 191 -7.92 -6.38 14.20
C GLU A 191 -8.03 -5.19 13.23
N VAL A 192 -6.99 -4.98 12.41
CA VAL A 192 -6.93 -3.87 11.45
C VAL A 192 -6.32 -4.32 10.13
N MET A 193 -6.72 -3.64 9.05
CA MET A 193 -6.10 -3.84 7.74
C MET A 193 -4.75 -3.11 7.66
N GLY A 194 -3.71 -3.86 7.32
CA GLY A 194 -2.38 -3.36 6.97
C GLY A 194 -1.92 -3.95 5.64
N TYR A 195 -2.11 -3.21 4.54
CA TYR A 195 -1.68 -3.66 3.21
C TYR A 195 -0.17 -3.93 3.17
N THR A 196 0.20 -5.09 2.66
CA THR A 196 1.60 -5.54 2.55
C THR A 196 1.73 -6.57 1.43
N ASN A 197 2.83 -6.52 0.67
CA ASN A 197 3.14 -7.55 -0.33
C ASN A 197 3.55 -8.88 0.30
N TYR A 198 3.97 -8.87 1.57
CA TYR A 198 4.38 -10.09 2.27
C TYR A 198 3.23 -11.10 2.42
N ALA A 199 2.00 -10.62 2.62
CA ALA A 199 0.83 -11.49 2.81
C ALA A 199 0.51 -12.37 1.57
N PRO A 200 0.41 -11.82 0.34
CA PRO A 200 0.26 -12.65 -0.85
C PRO A 200 1.52 -13.45 -1.18
N ALA A 201 2.73 -12.94 -0.90
CA ALA A 201 3.96 -13.72 -1.08
C ALA A 201 3.96 -14.99 -0.22
N LEU A 202 3.56 -14.87 1.06
CA LEU A 202 3.38 -16.00 1.98
C LEU A 202 2.26 -16.93 1.50
N THR A 203 1.16 -16.38 0.99
CA THR A 203 0.07 -17.18 0.36
C THR A 203 0.61 -18.00 -0.82
N GLY A 204 1.43 -17.41 -1.68
CA GLY A 204 2.07 -18.15 -2.77
C GLY A 204 3.01 -19.25 -2.28
N GLN A 205 3.69 -19.05 -1.15
CA GLN A 205 4.49 -20.11 -0.54
C GLN A 205 3.62 -21.22 0.06
N VAL A 206 2.47 -20.90 0.66
CA VAL A 206 1.47 -21.91 1.08
C VAL A 206 1.00 -22.73 -0.11
N ILE A 207 0.66 -22.07 -1.23
CA ILE A 207 0.26 -22.76 -2.47
C ILE A 207 1.35 -23.73 -2.94
N ALA A 208 2.60 -23.25 -3.00
CA ALA A 208 3.73 -24.05 -3.45
C ALA A 208 3.98 -25.27 -2.55
N ASP A 209 3.94 -25.09 -1.23
CA ASP A 209 4.16 -26.18 -0.26
C ASP A 209 3.01 -27.21 -0.28
N VAL A 210 1.76 -26.77 -0.45
CA VAL A 210 0.59 -27.68 -0.52
C VAL A 210 0.53 -28.44 -1.85
N ALA A 211 0.88 -27.78 -2.96
CA ALA A 211 0.84 -28.38 -4.29
C ALA A 211 2.10 -29.19 -4.64
N ASP A 212 3.18 -29.06 -3.87
CA ASP A 212 4.51 -29.68 -4.11
C ASP A 212 5.09 -29.32 -5.50
N ILE A 213 4.81 -28.11 -5.98
CA ILE A 213 5.33 -27.54 -7.24
C ILE A 213 5.61 -26.04 -7.07
N ARG A 214 6.23 -25.38 -8.06
CA ARG A 214 6.45 -23.93 -7.98
C ARG A 214 5.10 -23.21 -8.00
N PHE A 215 4.99 -22.11 -7.26
CA PHE A 215 3.82 -21.25 -7.28
C PHE A 215 3.37 -20.88 -8.70
N ALA A 216 4.32 -20.43 -9.54
CA ALA A 216 4.02 -20.06 -10.93
C ALA A 216 3.42 -21.24 -11.73
N ASP A 217 4.00 -22.44 -11.60
CA ASP A 217 3.50 -23.64 -12.28
C ASP A 217 2.09 -24.01 -11.81
N TYR A 218 1.81 -23.86 -10.51
CA TYR A 218 0.47 -24.12 -9.99
C TYR A 218 -0.57 -23.12 -10.54
N VAL A 219 -0.24 -21.83 -10.62
CA VAL A 219 -1.18 -20.85 -11.14
C VAL A 219 -1.42 -21.04 -12.64
N ASP A 220 -0.36 -21.38 -13.39
CA ASP A 220 -0.48 -21.75 -14.81
C ASP A 220 -1.47 -22.92 -14.96
N ASP A 221 -1.23 -24.04 -14.26
CA ASP A 221 -2.07 -25.26 -14.33
C ASP A 221 -3.51 -25.04 -13.83
N ALA A 222 -3.69 -24.26 -12.76
CA ALA A 222 -4.98 -24.13 -12.07
C ALA A 222 -5.87 -23.01 -12.64
N ILE A 223 -5.26 -21.95 -13.19
CA ILE A 223 -5.96 -20.73 -13.59
C ILE A 223 -5.74 -20.40 -15.06
N PHE A 224 -4.48 -20.24 -15.50
CA PHE A 224 -4.22 -19.69 -16.83
C PHE A 224 -4.52 -20.68 -17.96
N ASP A 225 -4.02 -21.92 -17.85
CA ASP A 225 -4.25 -22.97 -18.85
C ASP A 225 -5.75 -23.30 -19.02
N PRO A 226 -6.56 -23.47 -17.95
CA PRO A 226 -8.00 -23.70 -18.09
C PRO A 226 -8.74 -22.55 -18.77
N LEU A 227 -8.28 -21.30 -18.61
CA LEU A 227 -8.91 -20.12 -19.21
C LEU A 227 -8.37 -19.80 -20.61
N GLY A 228 -7.28 -20.45 -21.04
CA GLY A 228 -6.60 -20.16 -22.30
C GLY A 228 -5.79 -18.86 -22.26
N MET A 229 -5.30 -18.46 -21.08
CA MET A 229 -4.47 -17.28 -20.87
C MET A 229 -2.99 -17.58 -21.18
N ASP A 230 -2.73 -18.00 -22.43
CA ASP A 230 -1.43 -18.54 -22.88
C ASP A 230 -0.27 -17.52 -22.86
N ARG A 231 -0.58 -16.23 -22.63
CA ARG A 231 0.40 -15.14 -22.55
C ARG A 231 0.43 -14.48 -21.17
N THR A 232 -0.09 -15.16 -20.16
CA THR A 232 -0.01 -14.74 -18.77
C THR A 232 0.98 -15.61 -18.01
N THR A 233 1.82 -15.01 -17.17
CA THR A 233 2.86 -15.75 -16.45
C THR A 233 3.39 -14.99 -15.24
N PHE A 234 3.89 -15.73 -14.24
CA PHE A 234 4.68 -15.23 -13.11
C PHE A 234 6.21 -15.39 -13.30
N ASP A 235 6.65 -15.68 -14.52
CA ASP A 235 8.04 -15.54 -14.90
C ASP A 235 8.50 -14.08 -14.78
N VAL A 236 9.78 -13.88 -14.43
CA VAL A 236 10.35 -12.53 -14.23
C VAL A 236 10.21 -11.65 -15.47
N ILE A 237 10.41 -12.28 -16.63
CA ILE A 237 10.17 -11.72 -17.95
C ILE A 237 9.43 -12.80 -18.73
N PRO A 238 8.37 -12.45 -19.48
CA PRO A 238 7.59 -13.46 -20.17
C PRO A 238 8.42 -14.30 -21.13
N SER A 239 8.24 -15.61 -21.09
CA SER A 239 8.96 -16.53 -21.97
C SER A 239 8.44 -16.46 -23.42
N HIS A 240 7.18 -16.07 -23.63
CA HIS A 240 6.53 -16.01 -24.94
C HIS A 240 6.93 -14.79 -25.80
N VAL A 241 7.58 -13.77 -25.23
CA VAL A 241 8.02 -12.59 -26.00
C VAL A 241 9.28 -12.88 -26.82
N ASP A 242 9.46 -12.13 -27.91
CA ASP A 242 10.68 -12.22 -28.71
C ASP A 242 11.91 -11.62 -28.01
N ASP A 243 13.10 -11.86 -28.58
CA ASP A 243 14.36 -11.42 -27.98
C ASP A 243 14.51 -9.89 -27.92
N GLU A 244 13.91 -9.14 -28.84
CA GLU A 244 13.99 -7.68 -28.86
C GLU A 244 13.12 -7.08 -27.75
N THR A 245 11.89 -7.56 -27.61
CA THR A 245 11.00 -7.19 -26.51
C THR A 245 11.59 -7.60 -25.16
N ARG A 246 12.16 -8.81 -25.05
CA ARG A 246 12.83 -9.29 -23.84
C ARG A 246 13.99 -8.37 -23.43
N GLU A 247 14.82 -7.96 -24.37
CA GLU A 247 15.94 -7.04 -24.10
C GLU A 247 15.44 -5.63 -23.76
N GLY A 248 14.38 -5.15 -24.42
CA GLY A 248 13.70 -3.91 -24.06
C GLY A 248 13.22 -3.92 -22.62
N ILE A 249 12.48 -4.95 -22.21
CA ILE A 249 12.01 -5.12 -20.83
C ILE A 249 13.19 -5.15 -19.85
N ARG A 250 14.26 -5.92 -20.14
CA ARG A 250 15.47 -5.96 -19.30
C ARG A 250 16.14 -4.60 -19.15
N ARG A 251 16.11 -3.79 -20.20
CA ARG A 251 16.77 -2.47 -20.24
C ARG A 251 15.96 -1.40 -19.51
N ASP A 252 14.66 -1.37 -19.75
CA ASP A 252 13.80 -0.22 -19.39
C ASP A 252 12.98 -0.44 -18.12
N LEU A 253 12.66 -1.70 -17.79
CA LEU A 253 12.01 -2.04 -16.53
C LEU A 253 13.06 -2.15 -15.43
N GLN A 254 13.15 -1.13 -14.58
CA GLN A 254 14.22 -1.04 -13.57
C GLN A 254 14.03 -1.98 -12.36
N PHE A 255 12.80 -2.49 -12.14
CA PHE A 255 12.45 -3.33 -10.99
C PHE A 255 11.64 -4.53 -11.42
N HIS A 256 12.13 -5.70 -11.04
CA HIS A 256 11.41 -6.96 -11.18
C HIS A 256 10.93 -7.44 -9.82
N SER A 257 9.77 -8.10 -9.78
CA SER A 257 9.25 -8.66 -8.54
C SER A 257 10.14 -9.81 -8.05
N ASN A 258 10.49 -9.77 -6.76
CA ASN A 258 11.10 -10.86 -6.01
C ASN A 258 10.09 -11.57 -5.10
N VAL A 259 8.83 -11.12 -5.14
CA VAL A 259 7.68 -11.70 -4.47
C VAL A 259 6.59 -11.89 -5.52
N GLU A 260 6.81 -12.80 -6.46
CA GLU A 260 5.95 -12.92 -7.64
C GLU A 260 4.44 -13.01 -7.33
N PRO A 261 3.96 -13.67 -6.27
CA PRO A 261 2.52 -13.73 -5.97
C PRO A 261 1.93 -12.34 -5.66
N ALA A 262 2.75 -11.41 -5.15
CA ALA A 262 2.30 -10.08 -4.80
C ALA A 262 2.28 -9.12 -5.99
N SER A 263 3.20 -9.27 -6.95
CA SER A 263 3.40 -8.24 -7.97
C SER A 263 4.05 -8.69 -9.28
N GLY A 264 4.31 -9.98 -9.50
CA GLY A 264 5.14 -10.47 -10.61
C GLY A 264 4.40 -10.91 -11.87
N MET A 265 3.07 -10.75 -11.95
CA MET A 265 2.29 -11.23 -13.08
C MET A 265 2.43 -10.30 -14.30
N TRP A 266 2.85 -10.89 -15.40
CA TRP A 266 2.71 -10.34 -16.74
C TRP A 266 1.48 -10.94 -17.43
N SER A 267 0.78 -10.15 -18.23
CA SER A 267 -0.39 -10.59 -18.98
C SER A 267 -0.56 -9.78 -20.28
N THR A 268 -1.71 -9.93 -20.93
CA THR A 268 -2.15 -9.17 -22.11
C THR A 268 -3.58 -8.66 -21.89
N GLY A 269 -4.06 -7.77 -22.75
CA GLY A 269 -5.46 -7.32 -22.66
C GLY A 269 -6.44 -8.49 -22.83
N SER A 270 -6.18 -9.34 -23.82
CA SER A 270 -7.08 -10.44 -24.17
C SER A 270 -7.10 -11.55 -23.12
N ASP A 271 -5.96 -11.86 -22.50
CA ASP A 271 -5.92 -12.82 -21.39
C ASP A 271 -6.67 -12.28 -20.16
N MET A 272 -6.49 -10.98 -19.83
CA MET A 272 -7.20 -10.37 -18.71
C MET A 272 -8.71 -10.26 -18.97
N ALA A 273 -9.15 -10.18 -20.23
CA ALA A 273 -10.57 -10.28 -20.58
C ALA A 273 -11.14 -11.66 -20.23
N GLN A 274 -10.39 -12.74 -20.49
CA GLN A 274 -10.79 -14.10 -20.07
C GLN A 274 -10.88 -14.22 -18.54
N PHE A 275 -9.95 -13.60 -17.81
CA PHE A 275 -9.97 -13.59 -16.36
C PHE A 275 -11.16 -12.81 -15.78
N LEU A 276 -11.51 -11.66 -16.37
CA LEU A 276 -12.72 -10.90 -16.03
C LEU A 276 -13.98 -11.74 -16.27
N LEU A 277 -14.11 -12.33 -17.46
CA LEU A 277 -15.23 -13.21 -17.80
C LEU A 277 -15.34 -14.36 -16.81
N ALA A 278 -14.22 -15.02 -16.48
CA ALA A 278 -14.23 -16.12 -15.52
C ALA A 278 -14.76 -15.70 -14.14
N HIS A 279 -14.43 -14.49 -13.68
CA HIS A 279 -14.96 -13.99 -12.41
C HIS A 279 -16.47 -13.69 -12.50
N LEU A 280 -16.93 -13.05 -13.57
CA LEU A 280 -18.34 -12.71 -13.77
C LEU A 280 -19.22 -13.96 -13.99
N GLU A 281 -18.72 -14.94 -14.74
CA GLU A 281 -19.41 -16.17 -15.14
C GLU A 281 -19.21 -17.35 -14.16
N GLY A 282 -19.16 -17.06 -12.85
CA GLY A 282 -19.15 -18.08 -11.81
C GLY A 282 -17.94 -19.02 -11.85
N GLY A 283 -16.76 -18.48 -12.15
CA GLY A 283 -15.47 -19.19 -12.12
C GLY A 283 -15.09 -19.90 -13.42
N ALA A 284 -15.79 -19.66 -14.54
CA ALA A 284 -15.56 -20.37 -15.80
C ALA A 284 -15.73 -19.48 -17.04
N THR A 285 -15.17 -19.93 -18.15
CA THR A 285 -15.37 -19.41 -19.50
C THR A 285 -15.77 -20.56 -20.42
N ASP A 286 -15.95 -20.29 -21.71
CA ASP A 286 -16.14 -21.33 -22.72
C ASP A 286 -14.91 -22.26 -22.88
N THR A 287 -13.72 -21.82 -22.46
CA THR A 287 -12.47 -22.58 -22.56
C THR A 287 -12.29 -23.55 -21.40
N GLY A 288 -12.72 -23.17 -20.19
CA GLY A 288 -12.59 -24.02 -19.01
C GLY A 288 -13.02 -23.34 -17.71
N ARG A 289 -12.55 -23.88 -16.58
CA ARG A 289 -13.01 -23.48 -15.24
C ARG A 289 -11.84 -23.33 -14.29
N MET A 290 -11.70 -22.14 -13.71
CA MET A 290 -10.76 -21.86 -12.63
C MET A 290 -11.33 -22.19 -11.25
N LEU A 291 -12.63 -21.96 -11.00
CA LEU A 291 -13.28 -22.20 -9.70
C LEU A 291 -14.67 -22.81 -9.88
N SER A 292 -15.18 -23.54 -8.88
CA SER A 292 -16.62 -23.81 -8.78
C SER A 292 -17.40 -22.51 -8.61
N GLU A 293 -18.68 -22.51 -9.00
CA GLU A 293 -19.57 -21.35 -8.83
C GLU A 293 -19.72 -20.96 -7.34
N ASP A 294 -19.75 -21.96 -6.45
CA ASP A 294 -19.81 -21.74 -5.00
C ASP A 294 -18.52 -21.08 -4.48
N ALA A 295 -17.35 -21.48 -4.98
CA ALA A 295 -16.07 -20.89 -4.62
C ALA A 295 -15.90 -19.47 -5.18
N ALA A 296 -16.30 -19.23 -6.44
CA ALA A 296 -16.31 -17.88 -7.02
C ALA A 296 -17.23 -16.94 -6.22
N THR A 297 -18.44 -17.39 -5.92
CA THR A 297 -19.39 -16.65 -5.07
C THR A 297 -18.85 -16.40 -3.67
N THR A 298 -18.10 -17.35 -3.11
CA THR A 298 -17.47 -17.20 -1.80
C THR A 298 -16.31 -16.19 -1.83
N MET A 299 -15.50 -16.24 -2.88
CA MET A 299 -14.39 -15.31 -3.09
C MET A 299 -14.85 -13.85 -3.16
N HIS A 300 -16.01 -13.61 -3.79
CA HIS A 300 -16.57 -12.27 -3.97
C HIS A 300 -17.33 -11.72 -2.76
N LYS A 301 -17.61 -12.56 -1.76
CA LYS A 301 -18.27 -12.08 -0.54
C LYS A 301 -17.30 -11.24 0.29
N GLN A 302 -17.87 -10.21 0.91
CA GLN A 302 -17.18 -9.45 1.94
C GLN A 302 -16.60 -10.39 3.00
N SER A 303 -15.29 -10.36 3.12
CA SER A 303 -14.48 -11.19 4.03
C SER A 303 -13.96 -10.37 5.21
N PHE A 304 -13.75 -9.06 5.02
CA PHE A 304 -13.41 -8.14 6.10
C PHE A 304 -14.03 -6.76 5.87
N ALA A 305 -14.55 -6.18 6.95
CA ALA A 305 -15.07 -4.83 7.03
C ALA A 305 -14.75 -4.26 8.43
N PRO A 306 -14.03 -3.12 8.54
CA PRO A 306 -13.71 -2.52 9.83
C PRO A 306 -14.97 -1.96 10.52
N HIS A 307 -16.02 -1.65 9.75
CA HIS A 307 -17.31 -1.16 10.22
C HIS A 307 -18.43 -1.61 9.27
N GLU A 308 -19.68 -1.66 9.73
CA GLU A 308 -20.82 -2.08 8.89
C GLU A 308 -21.08 -1.15 7.69
N GLU A 309 -20.74 0.14 7.85
CA GLU A 309 -20.79 1.17 6.80
C GLU A 309 -19.56 1.18 5.88
N LEU A 310 -18.58 0.30 6.10
CA LEU A 310 -17.35 0.24 5.32
C LEU A 310 -17.12 -1.16 4.77
N GLU A 311 -17.50 -1.37 3.50
CA GLU A 311 -17.01 -2.51 2.75
C GLU A 311 -15.53 -2.33 2.45
N ARG A 312 -14.74 -3.42 2.55
CA ARG A 312 -13.28 -3.28 2.46
C ARG A 312 -12.57 -4.34 1.64
N MET A 313 -12.74 -5.60 2.02
CA MET A 313 -12.08 -6.70 1.34
C MET A 313 -13.04 -7.86 1.17
N ALA A 314 -13.10 -8.37 -0.06
CA ALA A 314 -13.46 -9.74 -0.34
C ALA A 314 -12.20 -10.62 -0.22
N PHE A 315 -12.26 -11.87 -0.65
CA PHE A 315 -11.08 -12.74 -0.58
C PHE A 315 -10.07 -12.36 -1.66
N GLY A 316 -9.11 -11.50 -1.31
CA GLY A 316 -8.04 -11.06 -2.21
C GLY A 316 -8.39 -9.92 -3.17
N LEU A 317 -9.60 -9.37 -3.07
CA LEU A 317 -10.09 -8.26 -3.89
C LEU A 317 -10.57 -7.13 -2.99
N PHE A 318 -10.27 -5.89 -3.36
CA PHE A 318 -10.86 -4.74 -2.71
C PHE A 318 -12.33 -4.63 -3.07
N VAL A 319 -13.10 -4.11 -2.12
CA VAL A 319 -14.52 -3.83 -2.30
C VAL A 319 -14.73 -2.33 -2.11
N ARG A 320 -15.44 -1.72 -3.06
CA ARG A 320 -15.94 -0.35 -2.97
C ARG A 320 -17.39 -0.34 -3.43
N THR A 321 -18.18 0.57 -2.89
CA THR A 321 -19.58 0.74 -3.30
C THR A 321 -19.76 2.12 -3.93
N ARG A 322 -20.49 2.19 -5.05
CA ARG A 322 -21.02 3.42 -5.63
C ARG A 322 -22.54 3.36 -5.52
N ASP A 323 -23.12 4.17 -4.65
CA ASP A 323 -24.52 4.06 -4.19
C ASP A 323 -24.83 2.65 -3.68
N ASP A 324 -25.67 1.88 -4.39
CA ASP A 324 -26.02 0.48 -4.03
C ASP A 324 -25.28 -0.56 -4.89
N ILE A 325 -24.35 -0.13 -5.75
CA ILE A 325 -23.61 -1.00 -6.67
C ILE A 325 -22.24 -1.33 -6.10
N ARG A 326 -21.97 -2.63 -5.92
CA ARG A 326 -20.69 -3.13 -5.40
C ARG A 326 -19.70 -3.35 -6.53
N LEU A 327 -18.48 -2.87 -6.35
CA LEU A 327 -17.36 -3.03 -7.28
C LEU A 327 -16.28 -3.86 -6.60
N LEU A 328 -15.83 -4.92 -7.28
CA LEU A 328 -14.67 -5.69 -6.88
C LEU A 328 -13.49 -5.32 -7.77
N TYR A 329 -12.34 -5.03 -7.16
CA TYR A 329 -11.22 -4.55 -7.94
C TYR A 329 -9.86 -4.84 -7.30
N HIS A 330 -8.83 -4.70 -8.11
CA HIS A 330 -7.46 -4.56 -7.66
C HIS A 330 -6.71 -3.64 -8.62
N GLY A 331 -6.05 -2.60 -8.09
CA GLY A 331 -5.11 -1.77 -8.85
C GLY A 331 -3.69 -2.28 -8.71
N GLY A 332 -2.81 -1.96 -9.65
CA GLY A 332 -1.42 -2.38 -9.59
C GLY A 332 -0.52 -1.50 -10.41
N GLY A 333 0.64 -1.15 -9.89
CA GLY A 333 1.58 -0.31 -10.63
C GLY A 333 2.99 -0.45 -10.11
N GLY A 334 3.90 0.07 -10.92
CA GLY A 334 5.32 0.18 -10.61
C GLY A 334 5.89 1.38 -11.34
N MET A 335 7.22 1.47 -11.41
CA MET A 335 7.84 2.53 -12.19
C MET A 335 7.56 2.29 -13.68
N GLY A 336 6.81 3.20 -14.31
CA GLY A 336 6.58 3.20 -15.75
C GLY A 336 5.32 2.48 -16.22
N TYR A 337 4.51 1.90 -15.33
CA TYR A 337 3.23 1.28 -15.69
C TYR A 337 2.21 1.33 -14.53
N HIS A 338 0.93 1.30 -14.88
CA HIS A 338 -0.17 1.15 -13.94
C HIS A 338 -1.32 0.42 -14.62
N SER A 339 -1.98 -0.47 -13.89
CA SER A 339 -3.06 -1.33 -14.33
C SER A 339 -4.21 -1.28 -13.34
N GLN A 340 -5.43 -1.41 -13.84
CA GLN A 340 -6.65 -1.57 -13.07
C GLN A 340 -7.40 -2.80 -13.56
N PHE A 341 -7.81 -3.63 -12.62
CA PHE A 341 -8.69 -4.78 -12.83
C PHE A 341 -9.93 -4.59 -11.97
N LEU A 342 -11.09 -4.43 -12.59
CA LEU A 342 -12.34 -4.08 -11.92
C LEU A 342 -13.50 -4.84 -12.56
N PHE A 343 -14.43 -5.32 -11.75
CA PHE A 343 -15.67 -5.91 -12.26
C PHE A 343 -16.84 -5.66 -11.29
N ILE A 344 -18.04 -5.67 -11.87
CA ILE A 344 -19.29 -5.30 -11.23
C ILE A 344 -20.28 -6.45 -11.50
N PRO A 345 -20.37 -7.44 -10.60
CA PRO A 345 -21.24 -8.60 -10.79
C PRO A 345 -22.70 -8.23 -11.03
N GLU A 346 -23.20 -7.18 -10.37
CA GLU A 346 -24.59 -6.72 -10.48
C GLU A 346 -24.94 -6.16 -11.88
N LEU A 347 -23.94 -5.76 -12.67
CA LEU A 347 -24.10 -5.23 -14.04
C LEU A 347 -23.51 -6.16 -15.11
N ASP A 348 -22.99 -7.31 -14.70
CA ASP A 348 -22.18 -8.20 -15.54
C ASP A 348 -21.18 -7.42 -16.41
N LEU A 349 -20.39 -6.54 -15.78
CA LEU A 349 -19.49 -5.60 -16.45
C LEU A 349 -18.08 -5.70 -15.86
N GLY A 350 -17.08 -5.85 -16.72
CA GLY A 350 -15.67 -5.91 -16.33
C GLY A 350 -14.80 -4.96 -17.14
N LEU A 351 -13.78 -4.41 -16.48
CA LEU A 351 -12.79 -3.52 -17.05
C LEU A 351 -11.38 -3.99 -16.65
N PHE A 352 -10.53 -4.17 -17.65
CA PHE A 352 -9.09 -4.19 -17.48
C PHE A 352 -8.49 -3.07 -18.31
N VAL A 353 -7.65 -2.24 -17.69
CA VAL A 353 -6.90 -1.21 -18.39
C VAL A 353 -5.47 -1.17 -17.84
N SER A 354 -4.49 -1.01 -18.72
CA SER A 354 -3.11 -0.81 -18.31
C SER A 354 -2.43 0.23 -19.18
N PHE A 355 -1.82 1.23 -18.55
CA PHE A 355 -1.02 2.27 -19.20
C PHE A 355 0.46 2.05 -18.93
N GLN A 356 1.29 2.48 -19.88
CA GLN A 356 2.74 2.54 -19.76
C GLN A 356 3.23 3.97 -20.04
N GLY A 357 4.24 4.46 -19.33
CA GLY A 357 4.87 5.75 -19.60
C GLY A 357 5.17 6.58 -18.35
N ALA A 358 5.09 7.91 -18.44
CA ALA A 358 5.62 8.81 -17.43
C ALA A 358 4.76 8.94 -16.16
N ALA A 359 3.43 9.05 -16.31
CA ALA A 359 2.47 9.16 -15.20
C ALA A 359 1.25 8.23 -15.40
N PRO A 360 1.48 6.91 -15.54
CA PRO A 360 0.42 5.94 -15.85
C PRO A 360 -0.65 5.85 -14.76
N GLU A 361 -0.32 6.11 -13.50
CA GLU A 361 -1.26 6.13 -12.39
C GLU A 361 -2.33 7.22 -12.53
N LEU A 362 -1.97 8.40 -13.05
CA LEU A 362 -2.92 9.48 -13.30
C LEU A 362 -3.81 9.16 -14.50
N ALA A 363 -3.24 8.55 -15.54
CA ALA A 363 -3.99 8.12 -16.72
C ALA A 363 -5.02 7.03 -16.41
N VAL A 364 -4.66 6.04 -15.60
CA VAL A 364 -5.61 5.02 -15.12
C VAL A 364 -6.72 5.66 -14.27
N SER A 365 -6.37 6.55 -13.34
CA SER A 365 -7.37 7.22 -12.49
C SER A 365 -8.36 8.04 -13.31
N GLU A 366 -7.88 8.86 -14.26
CA GLU A 366 -8.75 9.67 -15.13
C GLU A 366 -9.69 8.77 -15.95
N PHE A 367 -9.15 7.73 -16.58
CA PHE A 367 -9.96 6.81 -17.38
C PHE A 367 -10.97 6.01 -16.54
N GLU A 368 -10.56 5.49 -15.38
CA GLU A 368 -11.48 4.78 -14.47
C GLU A 368 -12.60 5.71 -13.99
N ASP A 369 -12.29 6.95 -13.61
CA ASP A 369 -13.29 7.91 -13.17
C ASP A 369 -14.31 8.22 -14.29
N GLU A 370 -13.85 8.45 -15.52
CA GLU A 370 -14.73 8.63 -16.69
C GLU A 370 -15.58 7.40 -16.99
N PHE A 371 -14.98 6.20 -16.93
CA PHE A 371 -15.67 4.93 -17.16
C PHE A 371 -16.77 4.71 -16.11
N LEU A 372 -16.45 4.88 -14.83
CA LEU A 372 -17.41 4.68 -13.76
C LEU A 372 -18.47 5.78 -13.71
N GLU A 373 -18.15 7.02 -14.06
CA GLU A 373 -19.16 8.08 -14.18
C GLU A 373 -20.18 7.79 -15.29
N ARG A 374 -19.73 7.13 -16.36
CA ARG A 374 -20.63 6.74 -17.46
C ARG A 374 -21.54 5.57 -17.08
N TYR A 375 -20.97 4.50 -16.51
CA TYR A 375 -21.69 3.22 -16.32
C TYR A 375 -22.25 3.02 -14.91
N VAL A 376 -21.70 3.71 -13.91
CA VAL A 376 -22.12 3.65 -12.50
C VAL A 376 -22.18 5.08 -11.90
N PRO A 377 -22.92 6.02 -12.52
CA PRO A 377 -23.02 7.39 -12.02
C PRO A 377 -23.58 7.40 -10.60
N THR A 378 -23.03 8.25 -9.75
CA THR A 378 -23.50 8.42 -8.37
C THR A 378 -24.50 9.56 -8.26
N THR A 379 -25.49 9.41 -7.38
CA THR A 379 -26.42 10.50 -7.07
C THR A 379 -25.84 11.38 -5.96
N ASP A 380 -24.91 12.26 -6.32
CA ASP A 380 -24.31 13.15 -5.31
C ASP A 380 -25.32 14.21 -4.85
N THR A 381 -25.75 14.06 -3.59
CA THR A 381 -26.50 15.11 -2.88
C THR A 381 -25.55 15.77 -1.91
N GLU A 382 -25.29 17.07 -2.12
CA GLU A 382 -24.46 17.86 -1.21
C GLU A 382 -25.04 17.78 0.21
N LEU A 383 -24.26 17.20 1.13
CA LEU A 383 -24.68 17.01 2.51
C LEU A 383 -24.43 18.29 3.31
N THR A 384 -25.40 18.66 4.14
CA THR A 384 -25.27 19.78 5.08
C THR A 384 -25.24 19.26 6.52
N PRO A 385 -24.32 19.72 7.38
CA PRO A 385 -24.31 19.36 8.79
C PRO A 385 -25.63 19.67 9.51
N ASP A 386 -26.05 18.78 10.41
CA ASP A 386 -27.14 19.03 11.36
C ASP A 386 -26.58 19.40 12.75
N GLY A 387 -25.70 20.41 12.76
CA GLY A 387 -25.03 20.90 13.96
C GLY A 387 -23.63 20.32 14.18
N GLN A 388 -23.18 20.37 15.43
CA GLN A 388 -21.84 19.91 15.82
C GLN A 388 -21.81 18.38 15.92
N PRO A 389 -20.74 17.71 15.45
CA PRO A 389 -20.63 16.26 15.54
C PRO A 389 -20.60 15.76 16.99
N HIS A 390 -21.03 14.52 17.17
CA HIS A 390 -20.89 13.79 18.42
C HIS A 390 -19.40 13.70 18.81
N ARG A 391 -19.10 14.05 20.07
CA ARG A 391 -17.73 14.06 20.63
C ARG A 391 -16.73 14.87 19.78
N ALA A 392 -17.18 15.97 19.16
CA ALA A 392 -16.35 16.90 18.37
C ALA A 392 -14.96 17.17 18.97
N ASP A 393 -14.88 17.53 20.26
CA ASP A 393 -13.63 17.84 20.96
C ASP A 393 -12.61 16.68 21.00
N GLU A 394 -13.07 15.44 20.82
CA GLU A 394 -12.25 14.23 20.90
C GLU A 394 -11.70 13.80 19.53
N LEU A 395 -12.34 14.23 18.44
CA LEU A 395 -11.97 13.93 17.06
C LEU A 395 -10.76 14.74 16.60
N GLU A 396 -10.61 15.97 17.08
CA GLU A 396 -9.60 16.90 16.58
C GLU A 396 -8.16 16.45 16.88
N GLY A 397 -7.26 16.59 15.92
CA GLY A 397 -5.83 16.33 16.14
C GLY A 397 -5.13 15.82 14.89
N SER A 398 -3.87 15.44 15.07
CA SER A 398 -3.04 14.88 14.01
C SER A 398 -3.14 13.36 14.01
N TYR A 399 -3.28 12.77 12.82
CA TYR A 399 -3.38 11.34 12.60
C TYR A 399 -2.38 10.89 11.54
N ARG A 400 -1.88 9.67 11.65
CA ARG A 400 -1.00 9.06 10.65
C ARG A 400 -1.35 7.60 10.45
N ALA A 401 -1.18 7.11 9.23
CA ALA A 401 -1.31 5.69 8.95
C ALA A 401 -0.40 4.89 9.89
N PHE A 402 -0.94 3.91 10.62
CA PHE A 402 -0.14 3.12 11.58
C PHE A 402 1.03 2.39 10.90
N MET A 403 0.78 1.94 9.67
CA MET A 403 1.73 1.37 8.71
C MET A 403 2.82 2.34 8.22
N THR A 404 2.94 3.54 8.79
CA THR A 404 4.05 4.46 8.50
C THR A 404 4.80 4.94 9.73
N HIS A 405 4.14 5.06 10.89
CA HIS A 405 4.74 5.64 12.08
C HIS A 405 5.05 4.60 13.17
N GLU A 406 4.50 3.38 13.09
CA GLU A 406 4.79 2.30 14.04
C GLU A 406 5.81 1.27 13.52
N LEU A 407 6.28 1.42 12.27
CA LEU A 407 7.25 0.52 11.68
C LEU A 407 8.47 0.34 12.57
N THR A 408 8.97 -0.89 12.62
CA THR A 408 10.10 -1.29 13.45
C THR A 408 11.43 -1.26 12.69
N THR A 409 11.38 -1.15 11.37
CA THR A 409 12.55 -1.11 10.48
C THR A 409 12.88 0.31 10.01
N TYR A 410 14.05 0.49 9.40
CA TYR A 410 14.44 1.78 8.79
C TYR A 410 13.51 2.19 7.63
N GLU A 411 12.74 1.25 7.07
CA GLU A 411 11.77 1.51 5.99
C GLU A 411 10.68 2.49 6.44
N LYS A 412 10.54 2.70 7.75
CA LYS A 412 9.76 3.79 8.34
C LYS A 412 10.01 5.14 7.64
N THR A 413 11.26 5.46 7.29
CA THR A 413 11.58 6.71 6.59
C THR A 413 11.06 6.72 5.15
N LEU A 414 11.01 5.56 4.48
CA LEU A 414 10.55 5.42 3.10
C LEU A 414 9.03 5.56 3.04
N PHE A 415 8.32 4.78 3.87
CA PHE A 415 6.86 4.79 3.93
C PHE A 415 6.28 6.10 4.47
N SER A 416 7.00 6.79 5.37
CA SER A 416 6.57 8.11 5.84
C SER A 416 6.58 9.18 4.75
N GLY A 417 7.33 8.99 3.66
CA GLY A 417 7.31 9.88 2.50
C GLY A 417 6.14 9.64 1.55
N THR A 418 5.47 8.48 1.62
CA THR A 418 4.42 8.06 0.69
C THR A 418 3.01 8.21 1.23
N SER A 419 2.83 8.42 2.54
CA SER A 419 1.54 8.72 3.14
C SER A 419 1.74 9.77 4.24
N PRO A 420 1.51 11.07 3.95
CA PRO A 420 1.59 12.10 4.96
C PRO A 420 0.47 11.91 5.99
N GLY A 421 0.69 12.41 7.20
CA GLY A 421 -0.37 12.51 8.19
C GLY A 421 -1.49 13.44 7.72
N VAL A 422 -2.62 13.34 8.40
CA VAL A 422 -3.73 14.28 8.26
C VAL A 422 -3.95 15.02 9.56
N ASP A 423 -4.33 16.28 9.46
CA ASP A 423 -4.84 17.06 10.58
C ASP A 423 -6.36 17.15 10.48
N ILE A 424 -7.03 16.93 11.60
CA ILE A 424 -8.49 16.92 11.71
C ILE A 424 -8.92 18.00 12.69
N TRP A 425 -9.91 18.79 12.30
CA TRP A 425 -10.60 19.74 13.19
C TRP A 425 -12.08 19.86 12.82
N ILE A 426 -12.89 20.41 13.73
CA ILE A 426 -14.29 20.73 13.44
C ILE A 426 -14.40 22.21 13.09
N ASP A 427 -15.01 22.52 11.95
CA ASP A 427 -15.23 23.89 11.50
C ASP A 427 -16.48 24.51 12.15
N ASP A 428 -16.61 25.83 12.07
CA ASP A 428 -17.70 26.60 12.71
C ASP A 428 -19.10 26.17 12.22
N ASP A 429 -19.19 25.61 11.02
CA ASP A 429 -20.43 25.10 10.41
C ASP A 429 -20.80 23.67 10.87
N GLY A 430 -19.95 23.03 11.68
CA GLY A 430 -20.14 21.67 12.16
C GLY A 430 -19.61 20.58 11.24
N THR A 431 -18.93 20.93 10.14
CA THR A 431 -18.22 19.91 9.33
C THR A 431 -16.94 19.46 10.02
N LEU A 432 -16.64 18.16 9.90
CA LEU A 432 -15.32 17.63 10.15
C LEU A 432 -14.44 17.92 8.93
N VAL A 433 -13.29 18.57 9.15
CA VAL A 433 -12.33 18.87 8.10
C VAL A 433 -11.14 17.94 8.24
N VAL A 434 -10.78 17.25 7.16
CA VAL A 434 -9.56 16.45 7.07
C VAL A 434 -8.61 17.12 6.09
N ASP A 435 -7.45 17.52 6.59
CA ASP A 435 -6.41 18.23 5.83
C ASP A 435 -5.18 17.34 5.68
N GLY A 436 -4.90 16.95 4.44
CA GLY A 436 -3.76 16.12 4.07
C GLY A 436 -3.19 16.57 2.73
N SER A 437 -3.06 15.65 1.77
CA SER A 437 -2.67 15.99 0.40
C SER A 437 -3.68 16.92 -0.27
N ASN A 438 -4.97 16.70 -0.01
CA ASN A 438 -6.07 17.57 -0.38
C ASN A 438 -6.98 17.73 0.84
N GLN A 439 -7.54 18.91 1.01
CA GLN A 439 -8.52 19.15 2.06
C GLN A 439 -9.88 18.58 1.65
N SER A 440 -10.58 17.98 2.60
CA SER A 440 -11.93 17.43 2.41
C SER A 440 -12.81 17.75 3.62
N ARG A 441 -14.12 17.85 3.39
CA ARG A 441 -15.12 18.19 4.41
C ARG A 441 -16.13 17.07 4.53
N TRP A 442 -16.57 16.81 5.74
CA TRP A 442 -17.37 15.62 6.07
C TRP A 442 -18.49 15.98 7.05
N VAL A 443 -19.62 15.30 6.90
CA VAL A 443 -20.81 15.45 7.72
C VAL A 443 -21.05 14.15 8.46
N GLU A 444 -21.31 14.23 9.76
CA GLU A 444 -21.69 13.06 10.56
C GLU A 444 -23.09 12.59 10.16
N LEU A 445 -23.22 11.32 9.79
CA LEU A 445 -24.51 10.67 9.49
C LEU A 445 -25.03 9.90 10.70
N GLU A 446 -24.11 9.19 11.36
CA GLU A 446 -24.34 8.44 12.58
C GLU A 446 -23.16 8.69 13.52
N PRO A 447 -23.28 8.47 14.84
CA PRO A 447 -22.19 8.72 15.77
C PRO A 447 -20.89 8.09 15.28
N LEU A 448 -19.86 8.92 15.06
CA LEU A 448 -18.52 8.53 14.59
C LEU A 448 -18.43 8.06 13.12
N VAL A 449 -19.52 8.14 12.36
CA VAL A 449 -19.58 7.81 10.93
C VAL A 449 -19.83 9.09 10.14
N PHE A 450 -18.88 9.42 9.27
CA PHE A 450 -18.86 10.66 8.51
C PHE A 450 -18.90 10.36 7.01
N ARG A 451 -19.74 11.07 6.27
CA ARG A 451 -19.75 11.05 4.80
C ARG A 451 -19.23 12.35 4.25
N ARG A 452 -18.48 12.26 3.15
CA ARG A 452 -17.91 13.41 2.47
C ARG A 452 -19.01 14.33 1.94
N VAL A 453 -18.82 15.65 2.02
CA VAL A 453 -19.83 16.64 1.57
C VAL A 453 -20.06 16.58 0.06
N ASP A 454 -18.98 16.39 -0.70
CA ASP A 454 -18.91 16.43 -2.17
C ASP A 454 -18.69 15.03 -2.78
N GLY A 455 -19.15 13.97 -2.12
CA GLY A 455 -19.07 12.62 -2.69
C GLY A 455 -19.52 11.51 -1.72
N GLN A 456 -19.26 10.27 -2.11
CA GLN A 456 -19.76 9.09 -1.37
C GLN A 456 -18.77 8.50 -0.36
N ALA A 457 -17.53 9.02 -0.31
CA ALA A 457 -16.53 8.50 0.60
C ALA A 457 -16.99 8.60 2.06
N THR A 458 -16.65 7.59 2.85
CA THR A 458 -17.01 7.45 4.26
C THR A 458 -15.76 7.35 5.14
N ILE A 459 -15.82 7.98 6.31
CA ILE A 459 -14.85 7.86 7.40
C ILE A 459 -15.59 7.27 8.61
N VAL A 460 -14.97 6.31 9.27
CA VAL A 460 -15.43 5.77 10.55
C VAL A 460 -14.32 5.89 11.57
N PHE A 461 -14.62 6.53 12.70
CA PHE A 461 -13.74 6.57 13.88
C PHE A 461 -14.03 5.37 14.79
N HIS A 462 -12.96 4.75 15.29
CA HIS A 462 -13.05 3.60 16.18
C HIS A 462 -12.76 3.96 17.63
N GLU A 463 -13.43 3.24 18.53
CA GLU A 463 -13.27 3.39 19.97
C GLU A 463 -12.56 2.18 20.57
N THR A 464 -11.51 2.43 21.36
CA THR A 464 -10.84 1.44 22.19
C THR A 464 -10.89 1.89 23.65
N ASP A 465 -11.43 1.06 24.54
CA ASP A 465 -11.60 1.39 25.97
C ASP A 465 -12.32 2.72 26.25
N GLY A 466 -13.20 3.14 25.33
CA GLY A 466 -13.98 4.39 25.41
C GLY A 466 -13.26 5.63 24.88
N GLU A 467 -12.04 5.51 24.34
CA GLU A 467 -11.31 6.60 23.70
C GLU A 467 -11.30 6.41 22.18
N ILE A 468 -11.43 7.52 21.42
CA ILE A 468 -11.28 7.50 19.96
C ILE A 468 -9.80 7.40 19.64
N THR A 469 -9.38 6.28 19.06
CA THR A 469 -7.95 5.95 18.85
C THR A 469 -7.50 6.13 17.41
N ASP A 470 -8.40 5.87 16.47
CA ASP A 470 -8.09 5.78 15.05
C ASP A 470 -9.33 5.94 14.20
N PHE A 471 -9.13 6.06 12.90
CA PHE A 471 -10.20 6.02 11.91
C PHE A 471 -9.78 5.28 10.65
N THR A 472 -10.77 4.77 9.93
CA THR A 472 -10.61 4.22 8.57
C THR A 472 -11.48 4.97 7.58
N SER A 473 -11.06 4.97 6.32
CA SER A 473 -11.87 5.47 5.20
C SER A 473 -11.92 4.46 4.07
N ASP A 474 -13.04 4.34 3.38
CA ASP A 474 -13.18 3.58 2.12
C ASP A 474 -12.27 4.10 0.99
N SER A 475 -11.93 5.39 1.03
CA SER A 475 -11.10 6.06 0.00
C SER A 475 -9.61 5.76 0.08
N THR A 476 -9.12 5.16 1.18
CA THR A 476 -7.70 4.83 1.34
C THR A 476 -7.54 3.46 1.94
N VAL A 477 -6.51 2.70 1.56
CA VAL A 477 -6.24 1.35 2.11
C VAL A 477 -5.65 1.37 3.53
N TRP A 478 -5.52 2.55 4.16
CA TRP A 478 -4.82 2.74 5.42
C TRP A 478 -5.78 2.96 6.60
N THR A 479 -5.37 2.51 7.78
CA THR A 479 -5.97 2.89 9.07
C THR A 479 -5.10 3.98 9.70
N TYR A 480 -5.72 5.09 10.10
CA TYR A 480 -5.05 6.27 10.63
C TYR A 480 -5.22 6.35 12.13
N THR A 481 -4.13 6.29 12.89
CA THR A 481 -4.14 6.42 14.34
C THR A 481 -3.79 7.82 14.76
N ARG A 482 -4.36 8.28 15.88
CA ARG A 482 -4.02 9.57 16.47
C ARG A 482 -2.56 9.56 16.92
N ILE A 483 -1.83 10.62 16.62
CA ILE A 483 -0.42 10.74 16.95
C ILE A 483 -0.15 11.85 17.96
N SER A 484 0.94 11.70 18.72
CA SER A 484 1.43 12.78 19.58
C SER A 484 2.16 13.85 18.76
N TRP A 485 2.28 15.06 19.32
CA TRP A 485 2.99 16.18 18.68
C TRP A 485 4.43 15.83 18.25
N TYR A 486 5.07 14.88 18.93
CA TYR A 486 6.43 14.47 18.62
C TYR A 486 6.50 13.41 17.52
N ASP A 487 5.40 12.74 17.16
CA ASP A 487 5.34 11.76 16.08
C ASP A 487 4.99 12.40 14.71
N ASP A 488 4.56 13.66 14.74
CA ASP A 488 4.38 14.50 13.57
C ASP A 488 5.68 14.64 12.76
N LEU A 489 5.56 14.51 11.44
CA LEU A 489 6.69 14.49 10.52
C LEU A 489 7.44 15.83 10.53
N TYR A 490 6.72 16.94 10.50
CA TYR A 490 7.34 18.27 10.47
C TYR A 490 8.03 18.60 11.79
N THR A 491 7.46 18.15 12.90
CA THR A 491 8.06 18.25 14.21
C THR A 491 9.33 17.43 14.31
N GLN A 492 9.35 16.19 13.80
CA GLN A 492 10.55 15.37 13.73
C GLN A 492 11.66 16.02 12.90
N VAL A 493 11.32 16.56 11.72
CA VAL A 493 12.25 17.30 10.87
C VAL A 493 12.78 18.55 11.57
N GLY A 494 11.90 19.31 12.23
CA GLY A 494 12.24 20.51 12.99
C GLY A 494 13.17 20.22 14.18
N LEU A 495 12.89 19.17 14.96
CA LEU A 495 13.74 18.69 16.04
C LEU A 495 15.12 18.26 15.53
N GLY A 496 15.16 17.55 14.39
CA GLY A 496 16.39 17.15 13.73
C GLY A 496 17.23 18.35 13.29
N LEU A 497 16.68 19.24 12.47
CA LEU A 497 17.39 20.40 11.93
C LEU A 497 17.80 21.40 13.02
N GLY A 498 16.89 21.73 13.94
CA GLY A 498 17.16 22.63 15.05
C GLY A 498 18.29 22.12 15.94
N SER A 499 18.28 20.82 16.28
CA SER A 499 19.34 20.20 17.07
C SER A 499 20.66 20.13 16.30
N ALA A 500 20.63 19.83 15.00
CA ALA A 500 21.82 19.83 14.15
C ALA A 500 22.50 21.21 14.12
N LEU A 501 21.74 22.30 14.02
CA LEU A 501 22.29 23.67 14.07
C LEU A 501 22.97 23.99 15.40
N VAL A 502 22.36 23.62 16.53
CA VAL A 502 22.96 23.80 17.86
C VAL A 502 24.24 22.97 17.98
N VAL A 503 24.24 21.73 17.51
CA VAL A 503 25.42 20.86 17.52
C VAL A 503 26.55 21.43 16.64
N LEU A 504 26.23 21.93 15.45
CA LEU A 504 27.18 22.57 14.54
C LEU A 504 27.88 23.77 15.18
N SER A 505 27.19 24.51 16.07
CA SER A 505 27.81 25.59 16.84
C SER A 505 28.93 25.11 17.77
N GLY A 506 28.87 23.87 18.27
CA GLY A 506 29.95 23.22 19.01
C GLY A 506 31.05 22.69 18.09
N VAL A 507 30.65 21.92 17.06
CA VAL A 507 31.56 21.26 16.09
C VAL A 507 32.45 22.27 15.38
N LEU A 508 31.88 23.38 14.88
CA LEU A 508 32.61 24.41 14.14
C LEU A 508 33.07 25.55 15.04
N GLY A 509 32.26 25.93 16.04
CA GLY A 509 32.52 27.10 16.86
C GLY A 509 33.68 26.92 17.83
N TRP A 510 33.87 25.74 18.44
CA TRP A 510 34.98 25.52 19.37
C TRP A 510 36.37 25.56 18.68
N PRO A 511 36.59 24.88 17.53
CA PRO A 511 37.83 24.99 16.78
C PRO A 511 38.06 26.40 16.23
N LEU A 512 37.03 27.06 15.68
CA LEU A 512 37.15 28.42 15.17
C LEU A 512 37.53 29.41 16.27
N ALA A 513 36.91 29.31 17.45
CA ALA A 513 37.27 30.15 18.59
C ALA A 513 38.72 29.91 19.04
N ALA A 514 39.21 28.67 19.00
CA ALA A 514 40.62 28.37 19.30
C ALA A 514 41.57 28.97 18.25
N ALA A 515 41.22 28.88 16.96
CA ALA A 515 42.00 29.46 15.87
C ALA A 515 42.08 30.99 15.97
N VAL A 516 40.95 31.67 16.23
CA VAL A 516 40.89 33.12 16.40
C VAL A 516 41.77 33.59 17.58
N ARG A 517 41.71 32.90 18.73
CA ARG A 517 42.59 33.22 19.87
C ARG A 517 44.07 33.10 19.50
N ARG A 518 44.43 32.04 18.77
CA ARG A 518 45.79 31.81 18.29
C ARG A 518 46.28 32.92 17.36
N VAL A 519 45.43 33.38 16.44
CA VAL A 519 45.74 34.50 15.53
C VAL A 519 45.87 35.83 16.27
N ARG A 520 45.05 36.05 17.30
CA ARG A 520 45.12 37.26 18.15
C ARG A 520 46.31 37.28 19.12
N GLY A 521 47.12 36.23 19.17
CA GLY A 521 48.24 36.12 20.11
C GLY A 521 47.79 35.96 21.56
N GLU A 522 46.52 35.63 21.80
CA GLU A 522 46.02 35.28 23.13
C GLU A 522 46.59 33.89 23.48
N GLY A 523 47.36 33.79 24.56
CA GLY A 523 47.97 32.54 25.01
C GLY A 523 46.96 31.43 25.35
N ALA A 524 47.46 30.24 25.71
CA ALA A 524 46.59 29.12 26.12
C ALA A 524 45.64 29.55 27.26
N SER A 525 44.35 29.25 27.11
CA SER A 525 43.32 29.63 28.07
C SER A 525 43.37 28.68 29.28
N PRO A 526 42.92 29.07 30.49
CA PRO A 526 42.66 28.12 31.59
C PRO A 526 41.71 26.97 31.19
N THR A 527 40.95 27.15 30.10
CA THR A 527 40.10 26.14 29.48
C THR A 527 40.86 25.12 28.62
N ASP A 528 42.18 25.22 28.48
CA ASP A 528 43.06 24.26 27.80
C ASP A 528 43.63 23.20 28.75
N SER A 529 43.10 23.09 29.98
CA SER A 529 43.32 21.91 30.83
C SER A 529 42.78 20.63 30.17
N SER A 530 43.25 19.46 30.61
CA SER A 530 42.89 18.20 29.96
C SER A 530 41.38 17.91 29.94
N THR A 531 40.66 18.33 30.99
CA THR A 531 39.24 18.01 31.18
C THR A 531 38.30 18.80 30.25
N PRO A 532 38.34 20.14 30.18
CA PRO A 532 37.48 20.90 29.27
C PRO A 532 37.79 20.63 27.80
N HIS A 533 39.06 20.31 27.48
CA HIS A 533 39.45 19.89 26.14
C HIS A 533 38.81 18.54 25.75
N ARG A 534 38.92 17.52 26.62
CA ARG A 534 38.25 16.22 26.42
C ARG A 534 36.74 16.35 26.29
N ALA A 535 36.11 17.17 27.13
CA ALA A 535 34.67 17.42 27.09
C ALA A 535 34.22 17.93 25.70
N ARG A 536 34.93 18.92 25.14
CA ARG A 536 34.66 19.46 23.79
C ARG A 536 35.00 18.46 22.69
N LEU A 537 36.07 17.68 22.84
CA LEU A 537 36.44 16.65 21.87
C LEU A 537 35.38 15.56 21.75
N ILE A 538 34.85 15.07 22.88
CA ILE A 538 33.84 14.01 22.90
C ILE A 538 32.51 14.53 22.34
N ALA A 539 32.02 15.68 22.82
CA ALA A 539 30.78 16.26 22.32
C ALA A 539 30.89 16.68 20.84
N GLY A 540 32.01 17.27 20.44
CA GLY A 540 32.27 17.69 19.07
C GLY A 540 32.44 16.50 18.13
N GLY A 541 33.10 15.43 18.58
CA GLY A 541 33.22 14.18 17.82
C GLY A 541 31.86 13.50 17.62
N ALA A 542 31.07 13.37 18.69
CA ALA A 542 29.70 12.84 18.58
C ALA A 542 28.84 13.67 17.63
N GLY A 543 28.93 15.00 17.72
CA GLY A 543 28.20 15.91 16.86
C GLY A 543 28.62 15.83 15.39
N ALA A 544 29.92 15.77 15.12
CA ALA A 544 30.43 15.62 13.76
C ALA A 544 29.99 14.29 13.13
N LEU A 545 29.94 13.21 13.92
CA LEU A 545 29.44 11.91 13.47
C LEU A 545 27.95 11.98 13.11
N LEU A 546 27.09 12.46 14.01
CA LEU A 546 25.64 12.53 13.77
C LEU A 546 25.29 13.45 12.60
N VAL A 547 25.87 14.65 12.55
CA VAL A 547 25.64 15.59 11.44
C VAL A 547 26.21 15.02 10.13
N GLY A 548 27.34 14.31 10.20
CA GLY A 548 27.91 13.61 9.05
C GLY A 548 26.95 12.55 8.48
N VAL A 549 26.27 11.78 9.34
CA VAL A 549 25.24 10.82 8.90
C VAL A 549 24.04 11.54 8.27
N VAL A 550 23.54 12.63 8.87
CA VAL A 550 22.46 13.42 8.27
C VAL A 550 22.85 13.92 6.87
N ILE A 551 24.05 14.47 6.71
CA ILE A 551 24.56 14.93 5.42
C ILE A 551 24.68 13.76 4.44
N ALA A 552 25.14 12.60 4.89
CA ALA A 552 25.26 11.41 4.05
C ALA A 552 23.89 10.88 3.58
N LEU A 553 22.89 10.83 4.48
CA LEU A 553 21.52 10.44 4.13
C LEU A 553 20.89 11.43 3.16
N PHE A 554 21.09 12.73 3.37
CA PHE A 554 20.58 13.76 2.45
C PHE A 554 21.29 13.72 1.09
N ALA A 555 22.61 13.52 1.08
CA ALA A 555 23.37 13.34 -0.17
C ALA A 555 22.94 12.07 -0.90
N LEU A 556 22.65 10.98 -0.17
CA LEU A 556 22.09 9.76 -0.72
C LEU A 556 20.72 10.04 -1.34
N GLU A 557 19.81 10.73 -0.65
CA GLU A 557 18.50 11.11 -1.21
C GLU A 557 18.65 11.95 -2.49
N ILE A 558 19.58 12.91 -2.53
CA ILE A 558 19.85 13.68 -3.76
C ILE A 558 20.32 12.75 -4.88
N VAL A 559 21.29 11.87 -4.59
CA VAL A 559 21.80 10.92 -5.57
C VAL A 559 20.67 10.02 -6.08
N LEU A 560 19.80 9.52 -5.21
CA LEU A 560 18.64 8.69 -5.55
C LEU A 560 17.59 9.47 -6.34
N SER A 561 17.34 10.73 -6.01
CA SER A 561 16.42 11.59 -6.76
C SER A 561 16.90 11.86 -8.20
N VAL A 562 18.21 11.85 -8.43
CA VAL A 562 18.82 12.09 -9.75
C VAL A 562 19.03 10.80 -10.55
N LEU A 563 19.32 9.68 -9.87
CA LEU A 563 19.59 8.39 -10.51
C LEU A 563 18.36 7.47 -10.59
N GLY A 564 17.23 7.86 -9.99
CA GLY A 564 16.03 7.03 -9.84
C GLY A 564 15.96 6.39 -8.45
N ARG A 565 14.78 6.48 -7.81
CA ARG A 565 14.51 6.02 -6.42
C ARG A 565 14.60 4.51 -6.21
N GLY A 566 14.86 3.79 -7.28
CA GLY A 566 14.81 2.36 -7.37
C GLY A 566 15.69 1.56 -6.41
N SER A 567 16.94 1.99 -6.22
CA SER A 567 17.95 1.22 -5.47
C SER A 567 17.71 1.11 -3.97
N LEU A 568 16.72 1.81 -3.39
CA LEU A 568 16.31 1.63 -1.99
C LEU A 568 15.26 0.52 -1.80
N MET A 569 14.58 0.09 -2.88
CA MET A 569 13.54 -0.93 -2.83
C MET A 569 14.11 -2.36 -2.85
N THR A 570 15.35 -2.55 -3.31
CA THR A 570 15.94 -3.88 -3.52
C THR A 570 16.74 -4.35 -2.30
N ALA A 571 17.77 -3.60 -1.92
CA ALA A 571 18.53 -3.82 -0.69
C ALA A 571 19.18 -2.51 -0.20
N PRO A 572 19.29 -2.26 1.12
CA PRO A 572 20.03 -1.11 1.61
C PRO A 572 21.49 -1.22 1.14
N PRO A 573 22.10 -0.15 0.56
CA PRO A 573 23.49 -0.19 0.13
C PRO A 573 24.39 -0.68 1.27
N SER A 574 25.39 -1.52 0.98
CA SER A 574 26.24 -2.13 2.02
C SER A 574 26.88 -1.12 3.00
N GLY A 575 27.09 0.13 2.56
CA GLY A 575 27.55 1.26 3.40
C GLY A 575 26.51 1.82 4.39
N LEU A 576 25.22 1.55 4.20
CA LEU A 576 24.13 2.00 5.07
C LEU A 576 24.17 1.32 6.45
N SER A 577 24.61 0.06 6.49
CA SER A 577 24.82 -0.68 7.75
C SER A 577 25.84 0.01 8.68
N LEU A 578 26.91 0.56 8.10
CA LEU A 578 27.89 1.35 8.84
C LEU A 578 27.30 2.69 9.28
N ALA A 579 26.44 3.30 8.46
CA ALA A 579 25.74 4.54 8.79
C ALA A 579 24.78 4.38 9.98
N PHE A 580 24.19 3.21 10.20
CA PHE A 580 23.33 2.93 11.36
C PHE A 580 24.08 2.56 12.64
N THR A 581 25.34 2.13 12.53
CA THR A 581 26.21 1.88 13.69
C THR A 581 26.77 3.18 14.29
N VAL A 582 26.99 4.20 13.46
CA VAL A 582 27.55 5.49 13.88
C VAL A 582 26.68 6.22 14.93
N PRO A 583 25.35 6.34 14.77
CA PRO A 583 24.46 6.89 15.78
C PRO A 583 24.53 6.19 17.14
N MET A 584 24.73 4.86 17.18
CA MET A 584 24.89 4.15 18.45
C MET A 584 26.15 4.59 19.20
N LEU A 585 27.28 4.70 18.49
CA LEU A 585 28.54 5.18 19.08
C LEU A 585 28.41 6.64 19.54
N ALA A 586 27.73 7.47 18.75
CA ALA A 586 27.46 8.85 19.11
C ALA A 586 26.52 8.96 20.34
N ALA A 587 25.57 8.06 20.51
CA ALA A 587 24.72 8.00 21.71
C ALA A 587 25.54 7.70 22.97
N ILE A 588 26.46 6.75 22.91
CA ILE A 588 27.39 6.46 24.02
C ILE A 588 28.25 7.69 24.34
N ALA A 589 28.82 8.33 23.31
CA ALA A 589 29.61 9.55 23.47
C ALA A 589 28.79 10.71 24.06
N THR A 590 27.50 10.80 23.72
CA THR A 590 26.56 11.80 24.24
C THR A 590 26.31 11.61 25.74
N VAL A 591 26.17 10.37 26.21
CA VAL A 591 26.06 10.07 27.66
C VAL A 591 27.32 10.52 28.40
N VAL A 592 28.50 10.25 27.83
CA VAL A 592 29.78 10.71 28.42
C VAL A 592 29.85 12.25 28.44
N ALA A 593 29.43 12.91 27.36
CA ALA A 593 29.38 14.37 27.29
C ALA A 593 28.42 14.98 28.33
N ALA A 594 27.29 14.32 28.64
CA ALA A 594 26.41 14.72 29.72
C ALA A 594 27.08 14.69 31.10
N GLY A 595 27.93 13.67 31.36
CA GLY A 595 28.77 13.63 32.55
C GLY A 595 29.70 14.86 32.65
N TYR A 596 30.32 15.26 31.55
CA TYR A 596 31.14 16.48 31.50
C TYR A 596 30.34 17.77 31.66
N ALA A 597 29.08 17.81 31.21
CA ALA A 597 28.21 18.97 31.45
C ALA A 597 27.95 19.16 32.95
N VAL A 598 27.63 18.08 33.67
CA VAL A 598 27.49 18.08 35.13
C VAL A 598 28.78 18.52 35.81
N GLN A 599 29.93 17.98 35.37
CA GLN A 599 31.23 18.35 35.90
C GLN A 599 31.55 19.84 35.67
N ALA A 600 31.23 20.38 34.49
CA ALA A 600 31.44 21.80 34.17
C ALA A 600 30.66 22.74 35.10
N TRP A 601 29.42 22.37 35.47
CA TRP A 601 28.63 23.13 36.43
C TRP A 601 29.17 23.02 37.86
N ARG A 602 29.62 21.83 38.28
CA ARG A 602 30.20 21.61 39.61
C ARG A 602 31.55 22.31 39.80
N GLU A 603 32.46 22.17 38.85
CA GLU A 603 33.84 22.65 38.95
C GLU A 603 34.04 24.07 38.39
N SER A 604 33.06 24.60 37.66
CA SER A 604 33.07 25.98 37.15
C SER A 604 34.29 26.36 36.28
N TYR A 605 34.87 25.40 35.55
CA TYR A 605 36.05 25.64 34.71
C TYR A 605 35.77 26.43 33.41
N TRP A 606 34.49 26.67 33.07
CA TRP A 606 34.06 27.62 32.04
C TRP A 606 33.21 28.74 32.67
N GLY A 607 33.23 29.93 32.06
CA GLY A 607 32.26 30.98 32.36
C GLY A 607 30.82 30.53 32.12
N VAL A 608 29.85 31.22 32.72
CA VAL A 608 28.41 30.88 32.63
C VAL A 608 27.95 30.66 31.19
N ALA A 609 28.30 31.56 30.27
CA ALA A 609 27.96 31.41 28.85
C ALA A 609 28.53 30.13 28.22
N GLY A 610 29.77 29.75 28.55
CA GLY A 610 30.40 28.53 28.04
C GLY A 610 29.76 27.25 28.58
N ARG A 611 29.31 27.27 29.85
CA ARG A 611 28.57 26.15 30.45
C ARG A 611 27.18 26.00 29.85
N ILE A 612 26.48 27.11 29.64
CA ILE A 612 25.18 27.13 28.96
C ILE A 612 25.33 26.58 27.54
N HIS A 613 26.31 27.08 26.77
CA HIS A 613 26.56 26.62 25.41
C HIS A 613 26.87 25.12 25.35
N TYR A 614 27.79 24.63 26.19
CA TYR A 614 28.11 23.21 26.23
C TYR A 614 26.90 22.34 26.60
N THR A 615 26.11 22.79 27.59
CA THR A 615 24.88 22.09 28.00
C THR A 615 23.87 22.05 26.86
N ALA A 616 23.68 23.16 26.14
CA ALA A 616 22.79 23.21 24.97
C ALA A 616 23.24 22.26 23.86
N VAL A 617 24.55 22.18 23.57
CA VAL A 617 25.10 21.22 22.60
C VAL A 617 24.82 19.78 23.03
N VAL A 618 25.02 19.44 24.30
CA VAL A 618 24.77 18.08 24.81
C VAL A 618 23.28 17.72 24.77
N LEU A 619 22.39 18.65 25.12
CA LEU A 619 20.95 18.42 25.01
C LEU A 619 20.53 18.22 23.55
N ALA A 620 21.07 19.03 22.63
CA ALA A 620 20.81 18.85 21.20
C ALA A 620 21.36 17.52 20.65
N LEU A 621 22.50 17.03 21.14
CA LEU A 621 23.00 15.69 20.82
C LEU A 621 22.03 14.60 21.29
N ALA A 622 21.46 14.74 22.50
CA ALA A 622 20.49 13.78 23.02
C ALA A 622 19.20 13.79 22.18
N VAL A 623 18.73 14.96 21.75
CA VAL A 623 17.57 15.07 20.85
C VAL A 623 17.87 14.44 19.49
N LEU A 624 19.04 14.68 18.89
CA LEU A 624 19.43 13.99 17.65
C LEU A 624 19.45 12.47 17.84
N CYS A 625 20.03 11.97 18.93
CA CYS A 625 20.02 10.53 19.22
C CYS A 625 18.59 9.99 19.33
N TRP A 626 17.67 10.74 19.92
CA TRP A 626 16.26 10.37 19.98
C TRP A 626 15.60 10.36 18.60
N VAL A 627 15.85 11.36 17.74
CA VAL A 627 15.34 11.40 16.35
C VAL A 627 15.84 10.19 15.56
N PHE A 628 17.14 9.89 15.61
CA PHE A 628 17.73 8.71 14.95
C PHE A 628 17.09 7.40 15.44
N ARG A 629 16.79 7.29 16.74
CA ARG A 629 16.09 6.13 17.30
C ARG A 629 14.63 6.05 16.82
N TYR A 630 13.91 7.16 16.81
CA TYR A 630 12.50 7.23 16.38
C TYR A 630 12.31 6.71 14.94
N TRP A 631 13.28 7.00 14.08
CA TRP A 631 13.31 6.57 12.67
C TRP A 631 13.96 5.20 12.44
N ASN A 632 14.26 4.44 13.50
CA ASN A 632 14.95 3.15 13.44
C ASN A 632 16.30 3.18 12.70
N LEU A 633 17.00 4.31 12.78
CA LEU A 633 18.32 4.53 12.15
C LEU A 633 19.49 4.21 13.11
N MET A 634 19.21 3.46 14.18
CA MET A 634 20.19 3.01 15.19
C MET A 634 20.20 1.49 15.28
N GLY A 635 21.30 0.84 14.90
CA GLY A 635 21.42 -0.62 14.99
C GLY A 635 22.01 -1.24 13.75
N LEU A 636 22.17 -2.57 13.76
CA LEU A 636 22.27 -3.29 12.50
C LEU A 636 20.90 -3.26 11.83
N PRO A 637 20.80 -3.05 10.50
CA PRO A 637 19.56 -3.25 9.80
C PRO A 637 19.19 -4.73 9.97
N VAL A 638 18.12 -5.01 10.72
CA VAL A 638 17.55 -6.36 10.86
C VAL A 638 16.50 -6.55 9.79
#